data_AF-A0A9D1D3I0-F1
#
_entry.id   AF-A0A9D1D3I0-F1
#
_cell.length_a   1.000
_cell.length_b   1.000
_cell.length_c   1.000
_cell.angle_alpha   90.00
_cell.angle_beta   90.00
_cell.angle_gamma   90.00
#
_symmetry.space_group_name_H-M   'P 1'
#
loop_
_entity.id
_entity.type
_entity.pdbx_description
1 polymer ?
#
loop_
_entity_poly.entity_id
_entity_poly.type
_entity_poly.pdbx_seq_one_letter_code
_entity_poly.pdbx_strand_id
1 'polypeptide(L)'
;MVSRIYVEKKPGFDVEARQLLSELHTILGLDRLEGVRLFNRYDVEGITEELFRACVPTVFSEPQSDWAYDILPCLSGCEVFAVEFLPGQFDQRAASASECIQLISQGERPEVRSAVVYALQGDLTAEDVAAVKHYVINPVEAREASLEERETLKMDMADPQPVEVIEGFTEMDSQALAAFIDARGLAMDLADIEFFQQYFQKEGRNPTITEVKVVDTYWSDHCRHTTFGTQLDEVAIDDAAVQAAFDRYLEMRHELGRDAKPVCLMDMGTIGAKWLKANGILKDLDESEEINACTVKVKVDVDGEDQDWLFLFKNETHNHPTEIEPFGGAATCVGGAIRDPLSGRSYVYQAMRVTGAGDPTVPVEQTLAGKLPQRKIVTEAAAGYSSYGNQIGLATGQVNELYHPGYVAKRMEIGAVVGAAPAENVRRETPAPGDKIILLGGRTGRDGIGGATGSSKAQKVESVEECGAEVQKGNAPVERKLQRLFRRGDACRLIKRCNDFGAGGVSVAIGELCDGISVNLDVVPKKYEGLDGTELAIAESQERMAVALAAEDVEEFLGYAREENLEATVVAEVTEEPRMRMVWRGDAIVDLSREFLASNGAAKHQTVRVLSAEPYAVPASWTEGTVEERFRAVLTDLNVASN
;
A
#
# COMPACT_ATOMS: atom_id res chain seq x y z
N MET A 1 31.92 15.35 -2.60
CA MET A 1 31.54 16.75 -2.29
C MET A 1 30.06 16.87 -2.56
N VAL A 2 29.30 17.38 -1.60
CA VAL A 2 27.85 17.60 -1.74
C VAL A 2 27.64 19.01 -2.28
N SER A 3 26.83 19.14 -3.32
CA SER A 3 26.39 20.43 -3.87
C SER A 3 24.97 20.72 -3.41
N ARG A 4 24.68 21.98 -3.06
CA ARG A 4 23.37 22.39 -2.53
C ARG A 4 22.76 23.53 -3.33
N ILE A 5 21.45 23.48 -3.54
CA ILE A 5 20.66 24.58 -4.11
C ILE A 5 19.32 24.70 -3.38
N TYR A 6 18.86 25.93 -3.20
CA TYR A 6 17.53 26.27 -2.68
C TYR A 6 16.67 26.87 -3.80
N VAL A 7 15.44 26.40 -3.93
CA VAL A 7 14.52 26.83 -4.99
C VAL A 7 13.22 27.32 -4.40
N GLU A 8 12.84 28.55 -4.74
CA GLU A 8 11.64 29.25 -4.24
C GLU A 8 10.73 29.64 -5.40
N LYS A 9 9.42 29.50 -5.23
CA LYS A 9 8.44 30.02 -6.20
C LYS A 9 8.40 31.55 -6.16
N LYS A 10 8.46 32.18 -7.33
CA LYS A 10 8.34 33.64 -7.49
C LYS A 10 6.93 34.12 -7.06
N PRO A 11 6.79 35.39 -6.65
CA PRO A 11 5.50 36.00 -6.39
C PRO A 11 4.53 35.82 -7.58
N GLY A 12 3.36 35.26 -7.32
CA GLY A 12 2.35 34.90 -8.31
C GLY A 12 2.28 33.40 -8.63
N PHE A 13 3.35 32.65 -8.35
CA PHE A 13 3.43 31.19 -8.49
C PHE A 13 3.50 30.47 -7.14
N ASP A 14 3.66 31.20 -6.04
CA ASP A 14 3.75 30.78 -4.64
C ASP A 14 2.39 30.34 -4.05
N VAL A 15 1.60 29.58 -4.81
CA VAL A 15 0.24 29.15 -4.42
C VAL A 15 0.26 28.33 -3.13
N GLU A 16 1.18 27.38 -3.03
CA GLU A 16 1.34 26.50 -1.85
C GLU A 16 1.65 27.31 -0.58
N ALA A 17 2.60 28.26 -0.65
CA ALA A 17 2.96 29.09 0.48
C ALA A 17 1.78 29.98 0.95
N ARG A 18 0.99 30.50 0.02
CA ARG A 18 -0.21 31.31 0.33
C ARG A 18 -1.35 30.47 0.91
N GLN A 19 -1.54 29.26 0.40
CA GLN A 19 -2.51 28.30 0.93
C GLN A 19 -2.13 27.94 2.36
N LEU A 20 -0.87 27.57 2.60
CA LEU A 20 -0.39 27.26 3.93
C LEU A 20 -0.54 28.46 4.88
N LEU A 21 -0.18 29.68 4.47
CA LEU A 21 -0.42 30.89 5.28
C LEU A 21 -1.90 31.02 5.68
N SER A 22 -2.82 30.87 4.73
CA SER A 22 -4.26 30.93 4.98
C SER A 22 -4.73 29.82 5.92
N GLU A 23 -4.17 28.62 5.80
CA GLU A 23 -4.46 27.50 6.69
C GLU A 23 -3.97 27.77 8.11
N LEU A 24 -2.72 28.22 8.28
CA LEU A 24 -2.17 28.53 9.60
C LEU A 24 -2.95 29.65 10.31
N HIS A 25 -3.50 30.63 9.56
CA HIS A 25 -4.43 31.62 10.10
C HIS A 25 -5.76 31.02 10.52
N THR A 26 -6.42 30.33 9.60
CA THR A 26 -7.80 29.87 9.80
C THR A 26 -7.93 28.68 10.74
N ILE A 27 -6.90 27.82 10.77
CA ILE A 27 -6.90 26.55 11.50
C ILE A 27 -6.20 26.68 12.84
N LEU A 28 -4.99 27.27 12.86
CA LEU A 28 -4.20 27.42 14.08
C LEU A 28 -4.40 28.78 14.77
N GLY A 29 -5.16 29.70 14.18
CA GLY A 29 -5.44 31.01 14.76
C GLY A 29 -4.22 31.94 14.82
N LEU A 30 -3.23 31.74 13.95
CA LEU A 30 -1.96 32.47 14.00
C LEU A 30 -2.04 33.87 13.36
N ASP A 31 -2.86 34.76 13.90
CA ASP A 31 -3.11 36.11 13.34
C ASP A 31 -1.86 36.99 13.20
N ARG A 32 -0.79 36.68 13.95
CA ARG A 32 0.50 37.41 13.93
C ARG A 32 1.46 36.93 12.84
N LEU A 33 1.14 35.83 12.16
CA LEU A 33 1.91 35.33 11.02
C LEU A 33 1.65 36.26 9.82
N GLU A 34 2.65 36.99 9.37
CA GLU A 34 2.53 37.94 8.27
C GLU A 34 2.80 37.30 6.90
N GLY A 35 3.64 36.26 6.87
CA GLY A 35 4.03 35.60 5.63
C GLY A 35 4.66 34.23 5.84
N VAL A 36 4.56 33.41 4.80
CA VAL A 36 5.22 32.11 4.72
C VAL A 36 5.99 32.07 3.40
N ARG A 37 7.24 31.63 3.46
CA ARG A 37 8.06 31.31 2.28
C ARG A 37 8.52 29.87 2.38
N LEU A 38 8.50 29.18 1.25
CA LEU A 38 8.88 27.77 1.13
C LEU A 38 10.03 27.64 0.13
N PHE A 39 11.08 26.93 0.53
CA PHE A 39 12.21 26.63 -0.33
C PHE A 39 12.41 25.12 -0.44
N ASN A 40 12.43 24.61 -1.67
CA ASN A 40 12.90 23.26 -1.92
C ASN A 40 14.43 23.26 -1.87
N ARG A 41 15.00 22.60 -0.87
CA ARG A 41 16.44 22.35 -0.76
C ARG A 41 16.77 21.03 -1.44
N TYR A 42 17.75 21.06 -2.33
CA TYR A 42 18.33 19.86 -2.93
C TYR A 42 19.79 19.74 -2.51
N ASP A 43 20.13 18.58 -1.97
CA ASP A 43 21.50 18.16 -1.73
C ASP A 43 21.87 17.06 -2.74
N VAL A 44 23.00 17.20 -3.43
CA VAL A 44 23.39 16.29 -4.51
C VAL A 44 24.85 15.83 -4.34
N GLU A 45 25.06 14.53 -4.41
CA GLU A 45 26.40 13.91 -4.37
C GLU A 45 26.60 12.99 -5.58
N GLY A 46 27.84 12.91 -6.09
CA GLY A 46 28.21 12.00 -7.17
C GLY A 46 28.25 12.63 -8.56
N ILE A 47 28.15 13.95 -8.67
CA ILE A 47 28.30 14.69 -9.93
C ILE A 47 29.37 15.78 -9.85
N THR A 48 29.83 16.24 -11.01
CA THR A 48 30.74 17.40 -11.09
C THR A 48 29.98 18.70 -10.89
N GLU A 49 30.69 19.74 -10.46
CA GLU A 49 30.12 21.08 -10.31
C GLU A 49 29.54 21.59 -11.64
N GLU A 50 30.20 21.33 -12.77
CA GLU A 50 29.71 21.74 -14.09
C GLU A 50 28.35 21.10 -14.42
N LEU A 51 28.19 19.80 -14.13
CA LEU A 51 26.92 19.11 -14.33
C LEU A 51 25.85 19.62 -13.35
N PHE A 52 26.20 19.85 -12.08
CA PHE A 52 25.29 20.42 -11.09
C PHE A 52 24.74 21.77 -11.56
N ARG A 53 25.62 22.67 -12.04
CA ARG A 53 25.23 23.98 -12.58
C ARG A 53 24.35 23.90 -13.81
N ALA A 54 24.59 22.93 -14.69
CA ALA A 54 23.72 22.69 -15.85
C ALA A 54 22.32 22.19 -15.45
N CYS A 55 22.21 21.49 -14.31
CA CYS A 55 20.95 20.96 -13.78
C CYS A 55 20.12 22.00 -13.02
N VAL A 56 20.70 23.11 -12.52
CA VAL A 56 19.95 24.16 -11.79
C VAL A 56 18.75 24.69 -12.57
N PRO A 57 18.88 25.19 -13.81
CA PRO A 57 17.75 25.77 -14.54
C PRO A 57 16.89 24.74 -15.30
N THR A 58 17.17 23.43 -15.16
CA THR A 58 16.52 22.38 -15.96
C THR A 58 15.89 21.26 -15.12
N VAL A 59 16.48 20.95 -13.97
CA VAL A 59 16.04 19.87 -13.06
C VAL A 59 15.54 20.43 -11.74
N PHE A 60 16.32 21.30 -11.10
CA PHE A 60 16.00 21.78 -9.75
C PHE A 60 15.00 22.92 -9.75
N SER A 61 14.99 23.75 -10.80
CA SER A 61 14.15 24.94 -10.90
C SER A 61 13.58 25.15 -12.29
N GLU A 62 12.42 25.81 -12.36
CA GLU A 62 11.83 26.35 -13.58
C GLU A 62 12.09 27.87 -13.62
N PRO A 63 13.06 28.37 -14.40
CA PRO A 63 13.50 29.77 -14.32
C PRO A 63 12.41 30.81 -14.58
N GLN A 64 11.31 30.43 -15.23
CA GLN A 64 10.14 31.29 -15.45
C GLN A 64 9.39 31.53 -14.15
N SER A 65 9.16 30.51 -13.33
CA SER A 65 8.37 30.57 -12.09
C SER A 65 9.20 30.58 -10.82
N ASP A 66 10.50 30.28 -10.88
CA ASP A 66 11.31 29.99 -9.69
C ASP A 66 12.53 30.91 -9.58
N TRP A 67 12.96 31.14 -8.35
CA TRP A 67 14.29 31.63 -8.01
C TRP A 67 15.13 30.48 -7.48
N ALA A 68 16.40 30.44 -7.86
CA ALA A 68 17.37 29.46 -7.37
C ALA A 68 18.52 30.19 -6.65
N TYR A 69 18.92 29.67 -5.50
CA TYR A 69 19.92 30.26 -4.62
C TYR A 69 20.93 29.21 -4.15
N ASP A 70 22.22 29.53 -4.26
CA ASP A 70 23.30 28.67 -3.76
C ASP A 70 23.35 28.61 -2.23
N ILE A 71 22.95 29.72 -1.61
CA ILE A 71 22.89 29.89 -0.17
C ILE A 71 21.50 30.40 0.14
N LEU A 72 20.91 29.90 1.23
CA LEU A 72 19.62 30.37 1.69
C LEU A 72 19.67 31.91 1.85
N PRO A 73 18.74 32.67 1.24
CA PRO A 73 18.78 34.13 1.30
C PRO A 73 18.64 34.62 2.75
N CYS A 74 19.01 35.88 3.01
CA CYS A 74 18.83 36.46 4.33
C CYS A 74 17.32 36.59 4.65
N LEU A 75 16.87 35.85 5.66
CA LEU A 75 15.49 35.79 6.12
C LEU A 75 15.33 36.52 7.46
N SER A 76 15.70 37.81 7.48
CA SER A 76 15.61 38.62 8.69
C SER A 76 14.17 38.74 9.19
N GLY A 77 13.95 38.51 10.49
CA GLY A 77 12.60 38.53 11.08
C GLY A 77 11.75 37.31 10.73
N CYS A 78 12.37 36.22 10.24
CA CYS A 78 11.70 34.95 10.04
C CYS A 78 12.24 33.88 11.00
N GLU A 79 11.34 33.05 11.50
CA GLU A 79 11.69 31.76 12.12
C GLU A 79 11.83 30.71 11.02
N VAL A 80 12.95 29.97 11.03
CA VAL A 80 13.33 29.07 9.93
C VAL A 80 13.60 27.66 10.44
N PHE A 81 12.99 26.68 9.79
CA PHE A 81 13.26 25.26 10.00
C PHE A 81 13.13 24.49 8.68
N ALA A 82 13.72 23.31 8.60
CA ALA A 82 13.62 22.44 7.43
C ALA A 82 12.94 21.12 7.78
N VAL A 83 12.22 20.54 6.83
CA VAL A 83 11.54 19.26 6.98
C VAL A 83 12.01 18.33 5.86
N GLU A 84 12.43 17.12 6.23
CA GLU A 84 12.81 16.05 5.30
C GLU A 84 12.08 14.76 5.63
N PHE A 85 11.94 13.87 4.66
CA PHE A 85 11.42 12.53 4.94
C PHE A 85 12.38 11.73 5.81
N LEU A 86 11.81 10.82 6.61
CA LEU A 86 12.59 9.87 7.40
C LEU A 86 13.49 9.02 6.48
N PRO A 87 14.70 8.63 6.95
CA PRO A 87 15.55 7.75 6.16
C PRO A 87 14.84 6.45 5.78
N GLY A 88 14.93 6.06 4.52
CA GLY A 88 14.30 4.86 3.97
C GLY A 88 12.93 5.11 3.31
N GLN A 89 12.25 6.20 3.65
CA GLN A 89 11.00 6.60 2.99
C GLN A 89 11.26 7.05 1.54
N PHE A 90 10.32 6.76 0.65
CA PHE A 90 10.44 7.16 -0.75
C PHE A 90 10.20 8.67 -0.91
N ASP A 91 11.26 9.40 -1.28
CA ASP A 91 11.21 10.80 -1.66
C ASP A 91 11.06 10.93 -3.18
N GLN A 92 9.83 11.15 -3.64
CA GLN A 92 9.54 11.31 -5.07
C GLN A 92 10.33 12.46 -5.69
N ARG A 93 10.49 13.60 -4.99
CA ARG A 93 11.18 14.78 -5.51
C ARG A 93 12.66 14.49 -5.70
N ALA A 94 13.30 13.87 -4.71
CA ALA A 94 14.70 13.47 -4.83
C ALA A 94 14.90 12.38 -5.90
N ALA A 95 14.01 11.38 -5.96
CA ALA A 95 14.07 10.31 -6.95
C ALA A 95 13.95 10.84 -8.39
N SER A 96 12.98 11.73 -8.65
CA SER A 96 12.81 12.35 -9.96
C SER A 96 14.01 13.23 -10.33
N ALA A 97 14.53 14.03 -9.39
CA ALA A 97 15.72 14.84 -9.65
C ALA A 97 16.94 13.96 -9.99
N SER A 98 17.16 12.88 -9.25
CA SER A 98 18.23 11.91 -9.50
C SER A 98 18.11 11.27 -10.89
N GLU A 99 16.91 10.83 -11.28
CA GLU A 99 16.65 10.25 -12.61
C GLU A 99 16.83 11.28 -13.73
N CYS A 100 16.36 12.51 -13.57
CA CYS A 100 16.58 13.58 -14.55
C CYS A 100 18.06 13.89 -14.76
N ILE A 101 18.86 13.97 -13.68
CA ILE A 101 20.31 14.19 -13.79
C ILE A 101 20.97 13.03 -14.52
N GLN A 102 20.57 11.78 -14.22
CA GLN A 102 21.05 10.59 -14.92
C GLN A 102 20.77 10.65 -16.42
N LEU A 103 19.57 11.06 -16.81
CA LEU A 103 19.18 11.17 -18.23
C LEU A 103 19.99 12.26 -18.96
N ILE A 104 20.23 13.40 -18.30
CA ILE A 104 21.04 14.49 -18.87
C ILE A 104 22.50 14.08 -18.99
N SER A 105 23.05 13.41 -17.98
CA SER A 105 24.46 13.04 -17.92
C SER A 105 24.79 11.79 -18.74
N GLN A 106 23.81 10.90 -18.95
CA GLN A 106 23.99 9.53 -19.45
C GLN A 106 25.02 8.74 -18.62
N GLY A 107 25.19 9.12 -17.36
CA GLY A 107 26.17 8.54 -16.44
C GLY A 107 25.50 7.72 -15.33
N GLU A 108 26.26 7.53 -14.24
CA GLU A 108 25.73 6.94 -13.02
C GLU A 108 24.66 7.83 -12.40
N ARG A 109 23.66 7.18 -11.79
CA ARG A 109 22.58 7.88 -11.07
C ARG A 109 23.15 8.52 -9.80
N PRO A 110 23.04 9.84 -9.59
CA PRO A 110 23.59 10.48 -8.41
C PRO A 110 22.68 10.34 -7.19
N GLU A 111 23.25 10.50 -6.01
CA GLU A 111 22.48 10.59 -4.78
C GLU A 111 21.90 11.98 -4.64
N VAL A 112 20.58 12.05 -4.41
CA VAL A 112 19.86 13.29 -4.14
C VAL A 112 19.08 13.13 -2.84
N ARG A 113 19.06 14.19 -2.03
CA ARG A 113 18.15 14.35 -0.89
C ARG A 113 17.41 15.67 -1.03
N SER A 114 16.13 15.69 -0.68
CA SER A 114 15.33 16.91 -0.68
C SER A 114 14.80 17.24 0.70
N ALA A 115 14.57 18.53 0.94
CA ALA A 115 13.89 19.02 2.13
C ALA A 115 13.11 20.29 1.77
N VAL A 116 12.04 20.58 2.51
CA VAL A 116 11.33 21.85 2.43
C VAL A 116 11.77 22.73 3.59
N VAL A 117 12.33 23.90 3.28
CA VAL A 117 12.68 24.92 4.27
C VAL A 117 11.50 25.87 4.40
N TYR A 118 10.98 25.98 5.61
CA TYR A 118 9.91 26.89 6.00
C TYR A 118 10.54 28.15 6.58
N ALA A 119 10.13 29.31 6.09
CA ALA A 119 10.46 30.60 6.68
C ALA A 119 9.15 31.31 7.05
N LEU A 120 8.91 31.44 8.35
CA LEU A 120 7.71 32.04 8.92
C LEU A 120 8.01 33.48 9.31
N GLN A 121 7.38 34.44 8.64
CA GLN A 121 7.54 35.87 8.92
C GLN A 121 6.44 36.34 9.86
N GLY A 122 6.80 37.03 10.95
CA GLY A 122 5.85 37.62 11.89
C GLY A 122 6.39 37.67 13.31
N ASP A 123 5.61 38.26 14.22
CA ASP A 123 5.92 38.30 15.66
C ASP A 123 5.38 37.03 16.34
N LEU A 124 6.04 35.90 16.06
CA LEU A 124 5.67 34.56 16.53
C LEU A 124 6.35 34.22 17.84
N THR A 125 5.60 33.59 18.74
CA THR A 125 6.15 32.97 19.94
C THR A 125 6.72 31.58 19.63
N ALA A 126 7.53 31.04 20.54
CA ALA A 126 8.02 29.67 20.41
C ALA A 126 6.89 28.62 20.36
N GLU A 127 5.76 28.91 21.01
CA GLU A 127 4.57 28.06 20.99
C GLU A 127 3.89 28.09 19.62
N ASP A 128 3.80 29.27 18.99
CA ASP A 128 3.28 29.39 17.62
C ASP A 128 4.13 28.58 16.63
N VAL A 129 5.46 28.69 16.70
CA VAL A 129 6.38 27.94 15.84
C VAL A 129 6.25 26.43 16.08
N ALA A 130 6.12 26.00 17.34
CA ALA A 130 5.91 24.59 17.68
C ALA A 130 4.57 24.07 17.13
N ALA A 131 3.50 24.86 17.18
CA ALA A 131 2.21 24.52 16.60
C ALA A 131 2.29 24.35 15.08
N VAL A 132 3.01 25.25 14.38
CA VAL A 132 3.25 25.11 12.93
C VAL A 132 4.03 23.83 12.64
N LYS A 133 5.12 23.57 13.37
CA LYS A 133 5.91 22.33 13.22
C LYS A 133 5.05 21.08 13.42
N HIS A 134 4.22 21.05 14.46
CA HIS A 134 3.31 19.94 14.73
C HIS A 134 2.26 19.76 13.61
N TYR A 135 1.82 20.85 12.98
CA TYR A 135 0.87 20.78 11.87
C TYR A 135 1.50 20.25 10.57
N VAL A 136 2.70 20.71 10.21
CA VAL A 136 3.34 20.39 8.92
C VAL A 136 4.23 19.14 8.95
N ILE A 137 4.70 18.71 10.12
CA ILE A 137 5.54 17.52 10.27
C ILE A 137 4.67 16.37 10.74
N ASN A 138 4.41 15.41 9.85
CA ASN A 138 3.88 14.11 10.25
C ASN A 138 5.06 13.24 10.74
N PRO A 139 5.18 12.94 12.05
CA PRO A 139 6.32 12.21 12.59
C PRO A 139 6.45 10.78 12.07
N VAL A 140 5.38 10.23 11.47
CA VAL A 140 5.38 8.89 10.88
C VAL A 140 6.18 8.84 9.57
N GLU A 141 6.31 9.96 8.85
CA GLU A 141 6.98 10.00 7.54
C GLU A 141 8.09 11.05 7.42
N ALA A 142 8.08 12.09 8.24
CA ALA A 142 8.96 13.23 8.13
C ALA A 142 9.52 13.67 9.48
N ARG A 143 10.65 14.38 9.44
CA ARG A 143 11.30 14.96 10.61
C ARG A 143 11.87 16.33 10.29
N GLU A 144 12.19 17.08 11.34
CA GLU A 144 13.00 18.28 11.20
C GLU A 144 14.41 17.91 10.69
N ALA A 145 14.86 18.62 9.66
CA ALA A 145 16.15 18.44 9.03
C ALA A 145 17.13 19.52 9.52
N SER A 146 18.40 19.14 9.68
CA SER A 146 19.46 20.14 9.93
C SER A 146 19.58 21.10 8.74
N LEU A 147 19.75 22.39 9.02
CA LEU A 147 20.06 23.42 8.02
C LEU A 147 21.54 23.43 7.62
N GLU A 148 22.40 22.76 8.38
CA GLU A 148 23.83 22.69 8.11
C GLU A 148 24.13 21.96 6.78
N GLU A 149 25.27 22.29 6.19
CA GLU A 149 25.76 21.59 5.00
C GLU A 149 26.23 20.17 5.38
N ARG A 150 26.03 19.23 4.46
CA ARG A 150 26.42 17.82 4.66
C ARG A 150 27.75 17.56 3.96
N GLU A 151 28.63 16.80 4.61
CA GLU A 151 29.86 16.35 3.96
C GLU A 151 29.61 15.19 2.97
N THR A 152 28.61 14.35 3.26
CA THR A 152 28.17 13.24 2.41
C THR A 152 26.68 12.96 2.59
N LEU A 153 26.05 12.42 1.56
CA LEU A 153 24.69 11.88 1.55
C LEU A 153 24.67 10.37 1.72
N LYS A 154 25.83 9.72 1.65
CA LYS A 154 25.96 8.29 1.93
C LYS A 154 25.60 8.03 3.38
N MET A 155 24.74 7.05 3.58
CA MET A 155 24.41 6.57 4.92
C MET A 155 25.45 5.52 5.32
N ASP A 156 26.05 5.67 6.50
CA ASP A 156 26.76 4.57 7.14
C ASP A 156 25.73 3.52 7.55
N MET A 157 25.66 2.45 6.79
CA MET A 157 24.77 1.33 7.06
C MET A 157 25.63 0.17 7.58
N ALA A 158 25.34 -0.27 8.81
CA ALA A 158 25.99 -1.43 9.37
C ALA A 158 25.65 -2.67 8.54
N ASP A 159 26.60 -3.60 8.44
CA ASP A 159 26.33 -4.90 7.84
C ASP A 159 25.20 -5.59 8.63
N PRO A 160 24.16 -6.08 7.92
CA PRO A 160 23.04 -6.73 8.57
C PRO A 160 23.52 -8.00 9.26
N GLN A 161 23.02 -8.21 10.48
CA GLN A 161 23.34 -9.40 11.27
C GLN A 161 22.74 -10.66 10.63
N PRO A 162 23.29 -11.84 10.91
CA PRO A 162 22.64 -13.10 10.57
C PRO A 162 21.23 -13.18 11.17
N VAL A 163 20.35 -13.93 10.50
CA VAL A 163 18.98 -14.15 10.98
C VAL A 163 19.00 -14.98 12.26
N GLU A 164 18.25 -14.53 13.27
CA GLU A 164 18.11 -15.20 14.56
C GLU A 164 17.42 -16.56 14.43
N VAL A 165 17.98 -17.60 15.04
CA VAL A 165 17.30 -18.87 15.32
C VAL A 165 16.71 -18.80 16.72
N ILE A 166 15.43 -19.10 16.89
CA ILE A 166 14.73 -19.00 18.18
C ILE A 166 15.03 -20.25 19.01
N GLU A 167 16.18 -20.25 19.68
CA GLU A 167 16.61 -21.41 20.46
C GLU A 167 15.65 -21.77 21.59
N GLY A 168 15.37 -23.07 21.74
CA GLY A 168 14.44 -23.60 22.75
C GLY A 168 12.96 -23.39 22.43
N PHE A 169 12.60 -22.84 21.26
CA PHE A 169 11.21 -22.58 20.89
C PHE A 169 10.31 -23.82 20.99
N THR A 170 10.82 -24.97 20.56
CA THR A 170 10.08 -26.25 20.58
C THR A 170 9.79 -26.79 21.99
N GLU A 171 10.45 -26.24 23.01
CA GLU A 171 10.33 -26.63 24.42
C GLU A 171 9.55 -25.61 25.27
N MET A 172 9.17 -24.46 24.69
CA MET A 172 8.41 -23.42 25.37
C MET A 172 7.05 -23.95 25.83
N ASP A 173 6.66 -23.62 27.06
CA ASP A 173 5.29 -23.84 27.51
C ASP A 173 4.35 -22.72 27.03
N SER A 174 3.03 -22.89 27.23
CA SER A 174 2.03 -21.91 26.79
C SER A 174 2.26 -20.51 27.40
N GLN A 175 2.85 -20.39 28.60
CA GLN A 175 3.14 -19.09 29.20
C GLN A 175 4.32 -18.40 28.51
N ALA A 176 5.37 -19.15 28.19
CA ALA A 176 6.51 -18.65 27.43
C ALA A 176 6.13 -18.27 26.00
N LEU A 177 5.25 -19.06 25.35
CA LEU A 177 4.72 -18.74 24.03
C LEU A 177 3.90 -17.44 24.03
N ALA A 178 3.02 -17.25 25.00
CA ALA A 178 2.27 -16.00 25.16
C ALA A 178 3.21 -14.79 25.36
N ALA A 179 4.22 -14.93 26.21
CA ALA A 179 5.22 -13.88 26.41
C ALA A 179 6.05 -13.60 25.14
N PHE A 180 6.29 -14.61 24.31
CA PHE A 180 6.99 -14.45 23.03
C PHE A 180 6.15 -13.68 22.01
N ILE A 181 4.84 -13.95 21.92
CA ILE A 181 3.90 -13.18 21.07
C ILE A 181 3.97 -11.70 21.44
N ASP A 182 3.82 -11.38 22.72
CA ASP A 182 3.81 -10.01 23.23
C ASP A 182 5.15 -9.31 22.96
N ALA A 183 6.27 -9.98 23.29
CA ALA A 183 7.61 -9.42 23.14
C ALA A 183 8.01 -9.14 21.68
N ARG A 184 7.49 -9.92 20.72
CA ARG A 184 7.79 -9.80 19.28
C ARG A 184 6.69 -9.07 18.49
N GLY A 185 5.62 -8.65 19.18
CA GLY A 185 4.47 -7.94 18.62
C GLY A 185 3.76 -8.72 17.52
N LEU A 186 3.63 -10.04 17.65
CA LEU A 186 3.02 -10.90 16.63
C LEU A 186 1.49 -10.68 16.55
N ALA A 187 0.90 -10.97 15.40
CA ALA A 187 -0.56 -10.98 15.21
C ALA A 187 -1.20 -12.34 15.56
N MET A 188 -0.43 -13.42 15.54
CA MET A 188 -0.86 -14.75 15.99
C MET A 188 -1.38 -14.74 17.43
N ASP A 189 -2.40 -15.55 17.69
CA ASP A 189 -2.82 -15.86 19.05
C ASP A 189 -2.14 -17.12 19.60
N LEU A 190 -2.47 -17.48 20.85
CA LEU A 190 -1.87 -18.62 21.51
C LEU A 190 -2.10 -19.95 20.76
N ALA A 191 -3.29 -20.15 20.19
CA ALA A 191 -3.60 -21.37 19.46
C ALA A 191 -2.82 -21.47 18.15
N ASP A 192 -2.64 -20.34 17.46
CA ASP A 192 -1.84 -20.27 16.23
C ASP A 192 -0.35 -20.55 16.53
N ILE A 193 0.25 -19.94 17.56
CA ILE A 193 1.66 -20.18 17.86
C ILE A 193 1.92 -21.60 18.41
N GLU A 194 0.99 -22.19 19.16
CA GLU A 194 1.08 -23.59 19.59
C GLU A 194 1.01 -24.55 18.40
N PHE A 195 0.16 -24.26 17.41
CA PHE A 195 0.10 -25.02 16.16
C PHE A 195 1.39 -24.89 15.35
N PHE A 196 1.98 -23.68 15.29
CA PHE A 196 3.31 -23.46 14.70
C PHE A 196 4.41 -24.22 15.45
N GLN A 197 4.40 -24.22 16.79
CA GLN A 197 5.35 -25.00 17.60
C GLN A 197 5.27 -26.50 17.32
N GLN A 198 4.07 -27.05 17.20
CA GLN A 198 3.88 -28.47 16.87
C GLN A 198 4.45 -28.83 15.49
N TYR A 199 4.40 -27.92 14.53
CA TYR A 199 5.05 -28.12 13.23
C TYR A 199 6.58 -28.22 13.38
N PHE A 200 7.21 -27.28 14.09
CA PHE A 200 8.66 -27.30 14.30
C PHE A 200 9.15 -28.46 15.18
N GLN A 201 8.33 -28.92 16.12
CA GLN A 201 8.58 -30.17 16.85
C GLN A 201 8.63 -31.39 15.92
N LYS A 202 7.77 -31.44 14.89
CA LYS A 202 7.78 -32.52 13.88
C LYS A 202 8.97 -32.40 12.92
N GLU A 203 9.33 -31.18 12.52
CA GLU A 203 10.52 -30.91 11.70
C GLU A 203 11.83 -31.20 12.45
N GLY A 204 11.79 -31.27 13.79
CA GLY A 204 12.94 -31.61 14.62
C GLY A 204 13.98 -30.49 14.70
N ARG A 205 13.56 -29.23 14.55
CA ARG A 205 14.43 -28.05 14.62
C ARG A 205 13.70 -26.84 15.19
N ASN A 206 14.47 -25.85 15.66
CA ASN A 206 13.92 -24.54 16.01
C ASN A 206 13.67 -23.68 14.76
N PRO A 207 12.65 -22.80 14.77
CA PRO A 207 12.38 -21.86 13.69
C PRO A 207 13.38 -20.70 13.68
N THR A 208 13.55 -20.07 12.53
CA THR A 208 14.15 -18.73 12.45
C THR A 208 13.12 -17.64 12.79
N ILE A 209 13.58 -16.45 13.15
CA ILE A 209 12.68 -15.28 13.27
C ILE A 209 12.00 -14.96 11.94
N THR A 210 12.65 -15.22 10.80
CA THR A 210 12.05 -15.03 9.48
C THR A 210 10.86 -15.97 9.28
N GLU A 211 10.98 -17.25 9.65
CA GLU A 211 9.87 -18.21 9.55
C GLU A 211 8.69 -17.82 10.44
N VAL A 212 8.97 -17.34 11.66
CA VAL A 212 7.94 -16.79 12.55
C VAL A 212 7.23 -15.62 11.86
N LYS A 213 7.96 -14.65 11.30
CA LYS A 213 7.38 -13.46 10.66
C LYS A 213 6.64 -13.76 9.36
N VAL A 214 7.14 -14.70 8.56
CA VAL A 214 6.45 -15.18 7.35
C VAL A 214 5.11 -15.80 7.74
N VAL A 215 5.08 -16.71 8.72
CA VAL A 215 3.83 -17.36 9.14
C VAL A 215 2.90 -16.39 9.85
N ASP A 216 3.41 -15.47 10.68
CA ASP A 216 2.63 -14.39 11.29
C ASP A 216 1.90 -13.55 10.23
N THR A 217 2.56 -13.32 9.09
CA THR A 217 1.97 -12.58 7.97
C THR A 217 0.95 -13.43 7.21
N TYR A 218 1.28 -14.68 6.86
CA TYR A 218 0.36 -15.61 6.18
C TYR A 218 -0.92 -15.86 6.98
N TRP A 219 -0.83 -15.94 8.30
CA TRP A 219 -1.96 -16.22 9.19
C TRP A 219 -2.61 -14.96 9.80
N SER A 220 -2.10 -13.77 9.47
CA SER A 220 -2.75 -12.51 9.81
C SER A 220 -4.17 -12.47 9.28
N ASP A 221 -5.06 -11.71 9.94
CA ASP A 221 -6.44 -11.58 9.49
C ASP A 221 -6.53 -11.00 8.07
N HIS A 222 -5.59 -10.12 7.71
CA HIS A 222 -5.47 -9.54 6.38
C HIS A 222 -5.27 -10.59 5.28
N CYS A 223 -4.35 -11.55 5.46
CA CYS A 223 -4.05 -12.55 4.43
C CYS A 223 -5.01 -13.75 4.51
N ARG A 224 -5.24 -14.27 5.72
CA ARG A 224 -6.05 -15.47 5.96
C ARG A 224 -7.55 -15.22 5.94
N HIS A 225 -7.99 -13.96 6.08
CA HIS A 225 -9.39 -13.60 6.27
C HIS A 225 -10.02 -14.36 7.44
N THR A 226 -9.29 -14.51 8.56
CA THR A 226 -9.67 -15.31 9.72
C THR A 226 -11.07 -14.93 10.23
N THR A 227 -11.38 -13.63 10.33
CA THR A 227 -12.69 -13.09 10.71
C THR A 227 -13.79 -13.63 9.79
N PHE A 228 -13.55 -13.63 8.47
CA PHE A 228 -14.51 -14.17 7.50
C PHE A 228 -14.58 -15.70 7.52
N GLY A 229 -13.48 -16.36 7.89
CA GLY A 229 -13.37 -17.82 8.02
C GLY A 229 -13.86 -18.39 9.35
N THR A 230 -14.06 -17.56 10.37
CA THR A 230 -14.54 -17.96 11.70
C THR A 230 -15.85 -18.73 11.60
N GLN A 231 -15.88 -19.90 12.23
CA GLN A 231 -17.04 -20.76 12.24
C GLN A 231 -18.09 -20.20 13.19
N LEU A 232 -19.31 -20.01 12.69
CA LEU A 232 -20.45 -19.54 13.45
C LEU A 232 -21.21 -20.76 13.96
N ASP A 233 -21.01 -21.09 15.24
CA ASP A 233 -21.63 -22.27 15.86
C ASP A 233 -23.13 -22.05 16.11
N GLU A 234 -23.50 -20.84 16.53
CA GLU A 234 -24.87 -20.42 16.80
C GLU A 234 -25.10 -19.02 16.23
N VAL A 235 -26.21 -18.85 15.49
CA VAL A 235 -26.62 -17.58 14.86
C VAL A 235 -28.05 -17.26 15.30
N ALA A 236 -28.22 -16.25 16.14
CA ALA A 236 -29.52 -15.70 16.52
C ALA A 236 -29.77 -14.38 15.78
N ILE A 237 -30.93 -14.21 15.14
CA ILE A 237 -31.24 -13.00 14.36
C ILE A 237 -32.59 -12.43 14.82
N ASP A 238 -32.55 -11.22 15.37
CA ASP A 238 -33.74 -10.51 15.86
C ASP A 238 -34.47 -9.75 14.73
N ASP A 239 -33.81 -9.51 13.59
CA ASP A 239 -34.38 -8.83 12.42
C ASP A 239 -35.03 -9.83 11.45
N ALA A 240 -36.33 -9.69 11.20
CA ALA A 240 -37.06 -10.61 10.34
C ALA A 240 -36.59 -10.60 8.87
N ALA A 241 -36.13 -9.46 8.34
CA ALA A 241 -35.63 -9.37 6.97
C ALA A 241 -34.25 -10.04 6.85
N VAL A 242 -33.38 -9.85 7.84
CA VAL A 242 -32.07 -10.52 7.90
C VAL A 242 -32.24 -12.03 8.10
N GLN A 243 -33.18 -12.47 8.95
CA GLN A 243 -33.47 -13.90 9.13
C GLN A 243 -33.91 -14.54 7.81
N ALA A 244 -34.80 -13.90 7.06
CA ALA A 244 -35.25 -14.42 5.76
C ALA A 244 -34.10 -14.53 4.73
N ALA A 245 -33.17 -13.56 4.75
CA ALA A 245 -31.98 -13.62 3.90
C ALA A 245 -31.03 -14.76 4.31
N PHE A 246 -30.87 -14.99 5.62
CA PHE A 246 -30.06 -16.08 6.16
C PHE A 246 -30.66 -17.46 5.86
N ASP A 247 -31.97 -17.62 5.97
CA ASP A 247 -32.67 -18.87 5.62
C ASP A 247 -32.47 -19.21 4.13
N ARG A 248 -32.60 -18.21 3.25
CA ARG A 248 -32.31 -18.38 1.81
C ARG A 248 -30.87 -18.81 1.54
N TYR A 249 -29.92 -18.29 2.32
CA TYR A 249 -28.53 -18.73 2.27
C TYR A 249 -28.38 -20.21 2.65
N LEU A 250 -29.04 -20.64 3.73
CA LEU A 250 -29.03 -22.05 4.16
C LEU A 250 -29.66 -22.97 3.12
N GLU A 251 -30.75 -22.55 2.48
CA GLU A 251 -31.37 -23.28 1.37
C GLU A 251 -30.40 -23.47 0.18
N MET A 252 -29.73 -22.39 -0.24
CA MET A 252 -28.72 -22.47 -1.32
C MET A 252 -27.57 -23.41 -0.94
N ARG A 253 -27.13 -23.41 0.32
CA ARG A 253 -26.10 -24.33 0.80
C ARG A 253 -26.55 -25.78 0.74
N HIS A 254 -27.78 -26.05 1.15
CA HIS A 254 -28.35 -27.39 1.12
C HIS A 254 -28.46 -27.91 -0.33
N GLU A 255 -28.97 -27.09 -1.24
CA GLU A 255 -29.04 -27.40 -2.68
C GLU A 255 -27.65 -27.72 -3.26
N LEU A 256 -26.61 -27.01 -2.82
CA LEU A 256 -25.23 -27.21 -3.23
C LEU A 256 -24.51 -28.37 -2.48
N GLY A 257 -25.18 -29.07 -1.57
CA GLY A 257 -24.60 -30.16 -0.77
C GLY A 257 -23.49 -29.71 0.19
N ARG A 258 -23.61 -28.48 0.73
CA ARG A 258 -22.58 -27.84 1.59
C ARG A 258 -22.94 -27.88 3.08
N ASP A 259 -23.87 -28.72 3.49
CA ASP A 259 -24.33 -28.80 4.89
C ASP A 259 -23.19 -29.12 5.88
N ALA A 260 -22.22 -29.94 5.46
CA ALA A 260 -21.08 -30.32 6.29
C ALA A 260 -19.97 -29.25 6.39
N LYS A 261 -20.01 -28.20 5.57
CA LYS A 261 -19.02 -27.12 5.66
C LYS A 261 -19.41 -26.18 6.82
N PRO A 262 -18.47 -25.49 7.47
CA PRO A 262 -18.82 -24.50 8.49
C PRO A 262 -19.69 -23.36 7.93
N VAL A 263 -20.52 -22.77 8.77
CA VAL A 263 -21.19 -21.49 8.49
C VAL A 263 -20.20 -20.38 8.84
N CYS A 264 -19.87 -19.52 7.87
CA CYS A 264 -18.95 -18.40 8.06
C CYS A 264 -19.23 -17.29 7.03
N LEU A 265 -18.73 -16.08 7.26
CA LEU A 265 -18.98 -14.94 6.37
C LEU A 265 -18.36 -15.15 4.98
N MET A 266 -17.24 -15.87 4.87
CA MET A 266 -16.63 -16.22 3.57
C MET A 266 -17.54 -17.13 2.75
N ASP A 267 -18.20 -18.08 3.38
CA ASP A 267 -19.16 -18.95 2.70
C ASP A 267 -20.39 -18.15 2.27
N MET A 268 -20.93 -17.27 3.13
CA MET A 268 -22.03 -16.36 2.79
C MET A 268 -21.67 -15.43 1.62
N GLY A 269 -20.47 -14.84 1.62
CA GLY A 269 -20.01 -13.92 0.58
C GLY A 269 -19.83 -14.58 -0.78
N THR A 270 -19.56 -15.89 -0.82
CA THR A 270 -19.26 -16.63 -2.07
C THR A 270 -20.37 -17.57 -2.54
N ILE A 271 -21.42 -17.77 -1.74
CA ILE A 271 -22.49 -18.74 -2.02
C ILE A 271 -23.26 -18.40 -3.30
N GLY A 272 -23.53 -17.12 -3.55
CA GLY A 272 -24.33 -16.67 -4.69
C GLY A 272 -23.68 -17.04 -6.02
N ALA A 273 -22.38 -16.79 -6.17
CA ALA A 273 -21.63 -17.17 -7.36
C ALA A 273 -21.60 -18.69 -7.57
N LYS A 274 -21.43 -19.47 -6.49
CA LYS A 274 -21.47 -20.94 -6.53
C LYS A 274 -22.84 -21.46 -6.97
N TRP A 275 -23.92 -20.88 -6.44
CA TRP A 275 -25.29 -21.23 -6.79
C TRP A 275 -25.63 -20.91 -8.24
N LEU A 276 -25.28 -19.70 -8.71
CA LEU A 276 -25.47 -19.28 -10.10
C LEU A 276 -24.69 -20.18 -11.07
N LYS A 277 -23.48 -20.62 -10.69
CA LYS A 277 -22.69 -21.58 -11.46
C LYS A 277 -23.35 -22.96 -11.53
N ALA A 278 -23.75 -23.52 -10.40
CA ALA A 278 -24.40 -24.84 -10.35
C ALA A 278 -25.70 -24.89 -11.16
N ASN A 279 -26.40 -23.76 -11.25
CA ASN A 279 -27.62 -23.60 -12.03
C ASN A 279 -27.37 -23.17 -13.50
N GLY A 280 -26.11 -23.12 -13.96
CA GLY A 280 -25.76 -22.81 -15.34
C GLY A 280 -26.08 -21.38 -15.77
N ILE A 281 -26.19 -20.43 -14.83
CA ILE A 281 -26.47 -19.02 -15.08
C ILE A 281 -25.17 -18.23 -15.28
N LEU A 282 -24.17 -18.45 -14.42
CA LEU A 282 -22.85 -17.81 -14.51
C LEU A 282 -21.95 -18.59 -15.48
N LYS A 283 -22.00 -18.23 -16.78
CA LYS A 283 -21.28 -18.94 -17.86
C LYS A 283 -19.96 -18.29 -18.28
N ASP A 284 -19.85 -16.99 -18.06
CA ASP A 284 -18.77 -16.18 -18.61
C ASP A 284 -17.63 -15.94 -17.60
N LEU A 285 -17.71 -16.51 -16.40
CA LEU A 285 -16.62 -16.43 -15.42
C LEU A 285 -15.36 -17.11 -15.99
N ASP A 286 -14.22 -16.44 -15.91
CA ASP A 286 -12.93 -17.05 -16.22
C ASP A 286 -12.45 -17.86 -15.01
N GLU A 287 -12.52 -19.19 -15.13
CA GLU A 287 -12.12 -20.10 -14.06
C GLU A 287 -10.61 -20.33 -14.09
N SER A 288 -9.92 -19.84 -13.07
CA SER A 288 -8.46 -19.89 -12.93
C SER A 288 -8.06 -19.99 -11.46
N GLU A 289 -6.84 -20.47 -11.21
CA GLU A 289 -6.17 -20.38 -9.90
C GLU A 289 -5.60 -18.97 -9.63
N GLU A 290 -5.52 -18.12 -10.65
CA GLU A 290 -5.12 -16.71 -10.53
C GLU A 290 -6.34 -15.87 -10.18
N ILE A 291 -6.50 -15.54 -8.89
CA ILE A 291 -7.74 -15.01 -8.31
C ILE A 291 -7.67 -13.55 -7.83
N ASN A 292 -6.59 -12.82 -8.16
CA ASN A 292 -6.37 -11.43 -7.71
C ASN A 292 -7.50 -10.47 -8.12
N ALA A 293 -8.10 -10.67 -9.28
CA ALA A 293 -9.21 -9.87 -9.78
C ALA A 293 -10.33 -10.73 -10.36
N CYS A 294 -11.57 -10.31 -10.17
CA CYS A 294 -12.71 -10.98 -10.79
C CYS A 294 -12.60 -10.80 -12.31
N THR A 295 -12.60 -11.92 -13.03
CA THR A 295 -12.38 -11.94 -14.48
C THR A 295 -13.58 -12.57 -15.18
N VAL A 296 -14.12 -11.88 -16.19
CA VAL A 296 -15.21 -12.38 -17.03
C VAL A 296 -14.85 -12.31 -18.52
N LYS A 297 -15.28 -13.30 -19.28
CA LYS A 297 -15.10 -13.41 -20.73
C LYS A 297 -16.15 -12.56 -21.42
N VAL A 298 -15.71 -11.70 -22.33
CA VAL A 298 -16.60 -10.80 -23.07
C VAL A 298 -16.19 -10.74 -24.53
N LYS A 299 -17.18 -10.53 -25.42
CA LYS A 299 -16.94 -10.16 -26.81
C LYS A 299 -16.90 -8.64 -26.91
N VAL A 300 -15.83 -8.11 -27.48
CA VAL A 300 -15.64 -6.66 -27.67
C VAL A 300 -15.48 -6.38 -29.16
N ASP A 301 -16.22 -5.39 -29.65
CA ASP A 301 -16.05 -4.83 -30.99
C ASP A 301 -14.78 -3.97 -31.02
N VAL A 302 -13.77 -4.45 -31.74
CA VAL A 302 -12.52 -3.73 -31.99
C VAL A 302 -12.48 -3.36 -33.47
N ASP A 303 -12.79 -2.09 -33.77
CA ASP A 303 -12.80 -1.53 -35.12
C ASP A 303 -13.68 -2.30 -36.15
N GLY A 304 -14.80 -2.84 -35.69
CA GLY A 304 -15.76 -3.61 -36.51
C GLY A 304 -15.57 -5.12 -36.45
N GLU A 305 -14.62 -5.62 -35.64
CA GLU A 305 -14.34 -7.04 -35.45
C GLU A 305 -14.64 -7.50 -34.01
N ASP A 306 -15.50 -8.52 -33.87
CA ASP A 306 -15.79 -9.15 -32.58
C ASP A 306 -14.60 -10.00 -32.11
N GLN A 307 -13.92 -9.55 -31.05
CA GLN A 307 -12.77 -10.24 -30.46
C GLN A 307 -13.09 -10.80 -29.07
N ASP A 308 -12.39 -11.87 -28.67
CA ASP A 308 -12.46 -12.44 -27.32
C ASP A 308 -11.56 -11.66 -26.36
N TRP A 309 -12.16 -11.12 -25.30
CA TRP A 309 -11.49 -10.34 -24.28
C TRP A 309 -11.82 -10.85 -22.89
N LEU A 310 -10.92 -10.55 -21.95
CA LEU A 310 -11.13 -10.67 -20.53
C LEU A 310 -11.38 -9.28 -19.96
N PHE A 311 -12.45 -9.15 -19.19
CA PHE A 311 -12.78 -7.96 -18.43
C PHE A 311 -12.53 -8.24 -16.95
N LEU A 312 -11.76 -7.38 -16.30
CA LEU A 312 -11.30 -7.55 -14.93
C LEU A 312 -11.77 -6.38 -14.08
N PHE A 313 -12.19 -6.66 -12.86
CA PHE A 313 -12.46 -5.63 -11.87
C PHE A 313 -12.06 -6.09 -10.47
N LYS A 314 -11.64 -5.12 -9.66
CA LYS A 314 -11.21 -5.33 -8.29
C LYS A 314 -11.45 -4.05 -7.50
N ASN A 315 -11.73 -4.20 -6.22
CA ASN A 315 -11.70 -3.13 -5.26
C ASN A 315 -10.82 -3.54 -4.08
N GLU A 316 -10.17 -2.56 -3.49
CA GLU A 316 -9.27 -2.71 -2.35
C GLU A 316 -9.51 -1.57 -1.37
N THR A 317 -9.09 -1.77 -0.12
CA THR A 317 -9.21 -0.73 0.91
C THR A 317 -7.86 -0.45 1.55
N HIS A 318 -7.59 0.80 1.91
CA HIS A 318 -6.34 1.18 2.57
C HIS A 318 -6.57 2.08 3.79
N ASN A 319 -7.52 1.65 4.63
CA ASN A 319 -8.05 2.42 5.74
C ASN A 319 -6.99 2.82 6.79
N HIS A 320 -6.18 1.85 7.24
CA HIS A 320 -5.20 2.08 8.30
C HIS A 320 -4.04 2.99 7.84
N PRO A 321 -3.37 2.72 6.70
CA PRO A 321 -2.32 3.61 6.21
C PRO A 321 -2.83 5.03 5.96
N THR A 322 -4.02 5.16 5.36
CA THR A 322 -4.61 6.48 5.06
C THR A 322 -5.03 7.24 6.33
N GLU A 323 -5.17 6.57 7.47
CA GLU A 323 -5.47 7.22 8.74
C GLU A 323 -4.22 7.89 9.36
N ILE A 324 -3.05 7.27 9.19
CA ILE A 324 -1.78 7.71 9.78
C ILE A 324 -0.96 8.60 8.83
N GLU A 325 -1.04 8.33 7.53
CA GLU A 325 -0.39 9.09 6.46
C GLU A 325 -1.32 9.10 5.24
N PRO A 326 -2.21 10.12 5.14
CA PRO A 326 -3.33 10.07 4.21
C PRO A 326 -2.92 10.11 2.74
N PHE A 327 -1.85 10.84 2.38
CA PHE A 327 -1.45 10.99 0.99
C PHE A 327 -0.92 9.67 0.42
N GLY A 328 0.10 9.08 1.04
CA GLY A 328 0.67 7.82 0.60
C GLY A 328 -0.28 6.65 0.80
N GLY A 329 -1.07 6.64 1.88
CA GLY A 329 -2.11 5.61 2.10
C GLY A 329 -3.14 5.55 0.96
N ALA A 330 -3.69 6.69 0.54
CA ALA A 330 -4.65 6.73 -0.56
C ALA A 330 -4.00 6.52 -1.94
N ALA A 331 -2.77 7.00 -2.14
CA ALA A 331 -2.01 6.76 -3.36
C ALA A 331 -1.73 5.27 -3.58
N THR A 332 -1.32 4.57 -2.52
CA THR A 332 -1.06 3.12 -2.56
C THR A 332 -2.33 2.30 -2.59
N CYS A 333 -3.47 2.82 -2.13
CA CYS A 333 -4.78 2.17 -2.30
C CYS A 333 -5.12 1.94 -3.77
N VAL A 334 -4.97 2.98 -4.61
CA VAL A 334 -5.21 2.82 -6.06
C VAL A 334 -4.09 2.04 -6.74
N GLY A 335 -2.84 2.21 -6.31
CA GLY A 335 -1.71 1.43 -6.85
C GLY A 335 -1.85 -0.09 -6.62
N GLY A 336 -2.16 -0.51 -5.38
CA GLY A 336 -2.45 -1.92 -5.06
C GLY A 336 -3.59 -2.47 -5.92
N ALA A 337 -4.71 -1.75 -5.95
CA ALA A 337 -5.88 -2.13 -6.74
C ALA A 337 -5.56 -2.28 -8.24
N ILE A 338 -4.66 -1.48 -8.81
CA ILE A 338 -4.21 -1.60 -10.21
C ILE A 338 -3.41 -2.88 -10.45
N ARG A 339 -2.55 -3.28 -9.51
CA ARG A 339 -1.68 -4.46 -9.66
C ARG A 339 -2.45 -5.77 -9.67
N ASP A 340 -3.57 -5.82 -8.95
CA ASP A 340 -4.48 -6.97 -8.92
C ASP A 340 -4.95 -7.38 -10.35
N PRO A 341 -5.61 -6.52 -11.15
CA PRO A 341 -5.92 -6.85 -12.54
C PRO A 341 -4.69 -6.98 -13.45
N LEU A 342 -3.56 -6.34 -13.12
CA LEU A 342 -2.33 -6.54 -13.89
C LEU A 342 -1.87 -7.99 -13.80
N SER A 343 -2.10 -8.71 -12.70
CA SER A 343 -1.79 -10.15 -12.64
C SER A 343 -2.50 -10.93 -13.76
N GLY A 344 -3.70 -10.49 -14.16
CA GLY A 344 -4.43 -10.99 -15.33
C GLY A 344 -3.97 -10.44 -16.69
N ARG A 345 -2.76 -9.87 -16.80
CA ARG A 345 -2.17 -9.29 -18.03
C ARG A 345 -3.05 -8.18 -18.63
N SER A 346 -3.81 -7.50 -17.78
CA SER A 346 -4.77 -6.49 -18.22
C SER A 346 -4.17 -5.09 -18.26
N TYR A 347 -4.82 -4.23 -19.03
CA TYR A 347 -4.59 -2.80 -18.97
C TYR A 347 -5.71 -2.16 -18.15
N VAL A 348 -5.36 -1.53 -17.03
CA VAL A 348 -6.31 -0.85 -16.14
C VAL A 348 -6.58 0.56 -16.68
N TYR A 349 -7.83 0.82 -17.06
CA TYR A 349 -8.19 2.05 -17.78
C TYR A 349 -9.21 2.93 -17.04
N GLN A 350 -9.86 2.40 -15.99
CA GLN A 350 -10.82 3.15 -15.19
C GLN A 350 -10.65 2.87 -13.69
N ALA A 351 -10.79 3.92 -12.88
CA ALA A 351 -10.84 3.87 -11.43
C ALA A 351 -12.12 4.48 -10.86
N MET A 352 -12.41 4.14 -9.61
CA MET A 352 -13.47 4.70 -8.78
C MET A 352 -12.93 4.87 -7.36
N ARG A 353 -13.31 5.96 -6.69
CA ARG A 353 -12.97 6.27 -5.31
C ARG A 353 -14.25 6.41 -4.49
N VAL A 354 -14.50 5.47 -3.57
CA VAL A 354 -15.70 5.47 -2.72
C VAL A 354 -15.27 5.43 -1.26
N THR A 355 -15.33 6.55 -0.58
CA THR A 355 -14.66 6.73 0.72
C THR A 355 -15.62 7.14 1.82
N GLY A 356 -15.15 7.07 3.07
CA GLY A 356 -15.91 7.46 4.24
C GLY A 356 -15.02 8.19 5.24
N ALA A 357 -15.49 9.31 5.77
CA ALA A 357 -14.72 10.17 6.68
C ALA A 357 -15.61 10.78 7.77
N GLY A 358 -14.98 11.29 8.83
CA GLY A 358 -15.63 12.22 9.75
C GLY A 358 -15.77 13.61 9.12
N ASP A 359 -16.57 14.48 9.74
CA ASP A 359 -16.77 15.86 9.27
C ASP A 359 -15.43 16.63 9.22
N PRO A 360 -14.96 17.07 8.03
CA PRO A 360 -13.69 17.77 7.87
C PRO A 360 -13.77 19.25 8.28
N THR A 361 -14.95 19.75 8.65
CA THR A 361 -15.17 21.15 9.05
C THR A 361 -15.03 21.37 10.55
N VAL A 362 -14.89 20.29 11.34
CA VAL A 362 -14.70 20.40 12.79
C VAL A 362 -13.39 21.10 13.13
N PRO A 363 -13.37 21.96 14.17
CA PRO A 363 -12.13 22.60 14.63
C PRO A 363 -11.04 21.59 14.99
N VAL A 364 -9.77 21.92 14.72
CA VAL A 364 -8.62 21.04 15.00
C VAL A 364 -8.50 20.71 16.50
N GLU A 365 -8.92 21.62 17.37
CA GLU A 365 -9.01 21.39 18.83
C GLU A 365 -9.95 20.25 19.24
N GLN A 366 -10.87 19.82 18.35
CA GLN A 366 -11.77 18.68 18.58
C GLN A 366 -11.22 17.37 17.98
N THR A 367 -10.00 17.39 17.43
CA THR A 367 -9.31 16.19 16.96
C THR A 367 -9.08 15.24 18.13
N LEU A 368 -9.36 13.95 17.93
CA LEU A 368 -9.06 12.92 18.91
C LEU A 368 -7.56 12.89 19.21
N ALA A 369 -7.18 12.80 20.48
CA ALA A 369 -5.78 12.75 20.87
C ALA A 369 -5.03 11.61 20.17
N GLY A 370 -3.88 11.93 19.58
CA GLY A 370 -3.07 10.99 18.80
C GLY A 370 -3.50 10.79 17.34
N LYS A 371 -4.54 11.50 16.86
CA LYS A 371 -5.00 11.45 15.47
C LYS A 371 -4.65 12.71 14.68
N LEU A 372 -4.58 12.56 13.36
CA LEU A 372 -4.58 13.70 12.45
C LEU A 372 -5.97 14.35 12.39
N PRO A 373 -6.04 15.67 12.15
CA PRO A 373 -7.33 16.34 11.95
C PRO A 373 -8.09 15.76 10.75
N GLN A 374 -9.43 15.66 10.86
CA GLN A 374 -10.27 15.10 9.79
C GLN A 374 -10.10 15.85 8.47
N ARG A 375 -9.96 17.18 8.52
CA ARG A 375 -9.66 17.99 7.33
C ARG A 375 -8.41 17.52 6.60
N LYS A 376 -7.32 17.32 7.33
CA LYS A 376 -6.03 16.89 6.79
C LYS A 376 -6.16 15.51 6.14
N ILE A 377 -6.80 14.58 6.84
CA ILE A 377 -7.07 13.21 6.34
C ILE A 377 -7.86 13.24 5.02
N VAL A 378 -8.93 14.02 4.95
CA VAL A 378 -9.78 14.13 3.76
C VAL A 378 -9.01 14.73 2.59
N THR A 379 -8.38 15.89 2.79
CA THR A 379 -7.74 16.63 1.70
C THR A 379 -6.48 15.94 1.17
N GLU A 380 -5.64 15.40 2.06
CA GLU A 380 -4.40 14.74 1.66
C GLU A 380 -4.65 13.39 1.00
N ALA A 381 -5.66 12.62 1.44
CA ALA A 381 -6.04 11.38 0.76
C ALA A 381 -6.56 11.62 -0.66
N ALA A 382 -7.42 12.63 -0.84
CA ALA A 382 -7.88 13.01 -2.17
C ALA A 382 -6.70 13.44 -3.07
N ALA A 383 -5.74 14.20 -2.52
CA ALA A 383 -4.53 14.60 -3.24
C ALA A 383 -3.64 13.40 -3.60
N GLY A 384 -3.44 12.46 -2.67
CA GLY A 384 -2.65 11.24 -2.87
C GLY A 384 -3.22 10.33 -3.95
N TYR A 385 -4.51 10.01 -3.85
CA TYR A 385 -5.23 9.21 -4.85
C TYR A 385 -5.13 9.84 -6.25
N SER A 386 -5.41 11.14 -6.34
CA SER A 386 -5.32 11.92 -7.59
C SER A 386 -3.91 11.95 -8.14
N SER A 387 -2.91 12.18 -7.30
CA SER A 387 -1.49 12.21 -7.70
C SER A 387 -1.07 10.91 -8.36
N TYR A 388 -1.41 9.76 -7.75
CA TYR A 388 -1.06 8.45 -8.30
C TYR A 388 -1.80 8.17 -9.61
N GLY A 389 -3.14 8.34 -9.61
CA GLY A 389 -4.00 8.12 -10.77
C GLY A 389 -3.61 8.97 -11.99
N ASN A 390 -3.29 10.25 -11.77
CA ASN A 390 -2.91 11.16 -12.85
C ASN A 390 -1.56 10.79 -13.48
N GLN A 391 -0.57 10.43 -12.67
CA GLN A 391 0.77 10.07 -13.16
C GLN A 391 0.75 8.78 -13.97
N ILE A 392 -0.11 7.82 -13.59
CA ILE A 392 -0.30 6.59 -14.36
C ILE A 392 -1.24 6.75 -15.56
N GLY A 393 -1.98 7.86 -15.63
CA GLY A 393 -2.94 8.14 -16.71
C GLY A 393 -4.26 7.38 -16.57
N LEU A 394 -4.71 7.13 -15.34
CA LEU A 394 -5.93 6.40 -15.01
C LEU A 394 -7.09 7.37 -14.76
N ALA A 395 -8.18 7.21 -15.52
CA ALA A 395 -9.36 8.04 -15.35
C ALA A 395 -10.19 7.57 -14.15
N THR A 396 -10.33 8.43 -13.14
CA THR A 396 -11.24 8.17 -12.00
C THR A 396 -12.63 8.69 -12.32
N GLY A 397 -13.52 7.79 -12.76
CA GLY A 397 -14.83 8.16 -13.30
C GLY A 397 -15.92 8.37 -12.26
N GLN A 398 -15.79 7.75 -11.08
CA GLN A 398 -16.75 7.87 -9.98
C GLN A 398 -15.99 8.23 -8.70
N VAL A 399 -16.40 9.33 -8.06
CA VAL A 399 -15.86 9.78 -6.77
C VAL A 399 -17.04 10.06 -5.85
N ASN A 400 -17.06 9.45 -4.68
CA ASN A 400 -18.07 9.68 -3.66
C ASN A 400 -17.45 9.53 -2.26
N GLU A 401 -17.66 10.50 -1.38
CA GLU A 401 -17.18 10.45 0.01
C GLU A 401 -18.37 10.62 0.97
N LEU A 402 -18.55 9.63 1.85
CA LEU A 402 -19.61 9.61 2.85
C LEU A 402 -19.10 10.16 4.19
N TYR A 403 -19.73 11.21 4.68
CA TYR A 403 -19.43 11.81 5.97
C TYR A 403 -20.34 11.25 7.06
N HIS A 404 -19.75 10.55 8.03
CA HIS A 404 -20.50 9.95 9.15
C HIS A 404 -19.64 9.90 10.42
N PRO A 405 -20.20 10.18 11.62
CA PRO A 405 -19.44 10.14 12.88
C PRO A 405 -18.75 8.80 13.17
N GLY A 406 -19.29 7.70 12.65
CA GLY A 406 -18.70 6.36 12.76
C GLY A 406 -17.32 6.21 12.09
N TYR A 407 -16.97 7.09 11.15
CA TYR A 407 -15.66 7.10 10.50
C TYR A 407 -14.62 7.98 11.22
N VAL A 408 -15.01 8.70 12.29
CA VAL A 408 -14.06 9.54 13.06
C VAL A 408 -12.98 8.69 13.70
N ALA A 409 -13.28 7.45 14.09
CA ALA A 409 -12.31 6.53 14.67
C ALA A 409 -11.34 5.97 13.63
N LYS A 410 -11.83 5.67 12.42
CA LYS A 410 -11.04 5.17 11.29
C LYS A 410 -11.79 5.46 10.00
N ARG A 411 -11.13 6.13 9.06
CA ARG A 411 -11.68 6.40 7.73
C ARG A 411 -11.84 5.12 6.93
N MET A 412 -12.65 5.23 5.89
CA MET A 412 -12.77 4.23 4.85
C MET A 412 -12.14 4.79 3.56
N GLU A 413 -11.05 4.21 3.09
CA GLU A 413 -10.44 4.52 1.80
C GLU A 413 -10.62 3.31 0.88
N ILE A 414 -11.45 3.42 -0.16
CA ILE A 414 -11.67 2.34 -1.14
C ILE A 414 -11.30 2.86 -2.53
N GLY A 415 -10.40 2.12 -3.17
CA GLY A 415 -10.12 2.22 -4.60
C GLY A 415 -10.73 1.02 -5.32
N ALA A 416 -11.48 1.27 -6.39
CA ALA A 416 -11.92 0.21 -7.30
C ALA A 416 -11.42 0.51 -8.70
N VAL A 417 -11.06 -0.54 -9.43
CA VAL A 417 -10.49 -0.42 -10.78
C VAL A 417 -11.12 -1.42 -11.73
N VAL A 418 -11.03 -1.07 -13.02
CA VAL A 418 -11.47 -1.89 -14.14
C VAL A 418 -10.34 -1.98 -15.17
N GLY A 419 -10.08 -3.20 -15.62
CA GLY A 419 -9.09 -3.51 -16.64
C GLY A 419 -9.63 -4.45 -17.71
N ALA A 420 -8.90 -4.54 -18.83
CA ALA A 420 -9.21 -5.50 -19.88
C ALA A 420 -7.95 -6.01 -20.57
N ALA A 421 -8.01 -7.26 -21.06
CA ALA A 421 -6.95 -7.92 -21.82
C ALA A 421 -7.53 -8.68 -23.01
N PRO A 422 -6.89 -8.71 -24.19
CA PRO A 422 -7.21 -9.70 -25.21
C PRO A 422 -7.02 -11.11 -24.63
N ALA A 423 -8.00 -12.00 -24.82
CA ALA A 423 -7.96 -13.32 -24.20
C ALA A 423 -6.75 -14.16 -24.66
N GLU A 424 -6.31 -13.97 -25.90
CA GLU A 424 -5.12 -14.61 -26.47
C GLU A 424 -3.79 -14.20 -25.82
N ASN A 425 -3.76 -13.13 -25.02
CA ASN A 425 -2.56 -12.68 -24.32
C ASN A 425 -2.43 -13.30 -22.93
N VAL A 426 -3.45 -14.00 -22.45
CA VAL A 426 -3.49 -14.53 -21.09
C VAL A 426 -3.38 -16.05 -21.13
N ARG A 427 -2.26 -16.57 -20.64
CA ARG A 427 -2.08 -18.00 -20.37
C ARG A 427 -2.46 -18.30 -18.93
N ARG A 428 -3.17 -19.40 -18.74
CA ARG A 428 -3.53 -19.96 -17.42
C ARG A 428 -2.82 -21.29 -17.26
N GLU A 429 -1.53 -21.25 -16.93
CA GLU A 429 -0.71 -22.45 -16.76
C GLU A 429 -0.19 -22.56 -15.33
N THR A 430 -0.05 -23.79 -14.84
CA THR A 430 0.63 -24.07 -13.58
C THR A 430 2.13 -24.13 -13.84
N PRO A 431 2.95 -23.33 -13.14
CA PRO A 431 4.40 -23.39 -13.28
C PRO A 431 4.93 -24.80 -12.98
N ALA A 432 5.90 -25.24 -13.78
CA ALA A 432 6.54 -26.55 -13.66
C ALA A 432 7.93 -26.43 -13.03
N PRO A 433 8.46 -27.48 -12.39
CA PRO A 433 9.84 -27.48 -11.89
C PRO A 433 10.85 -27.03 -12.97
N GLY A 434 11.76 -26.13 -12.60
CA GLY A 434 12.73 -25.50 -13.50
C GLY A 434 12.26 -24.15 -14.10
N ASP A 435 10.97 -23.84 -14.03
CA ASP A 435 10.47 -22.50 -14.36
C ASP A 435 11.09 -21.45 -13.43
N LYS A 436 11.22 -20.22 -13.92
CA LYS A 436 11.87 -19.11 -13.23
C LYS A 436 10.85 -18.07 -12.79
N ILE A 437 11.05 -17.53 -11.59
CA ILE A 437 10.25 -16.44 -11.07
C ILE A 437 11.05 -15.14 -11.14
N ILE A 438 10.46 -14.16 -11.80
CA ILE A 438 11.01 -12.83 -12.00
C ILE A 438 10.32 -11.86 -11.04
N LEU A 439 11.11 -11.12 -10.27
CA LEU A 439 10.65 -9.90 -9.61
C LEU A 439 10.77 -8.77 -10.62
N LEU A 440 9.63 -8.19 -10.96
CA LEU A 440 9.50 -7.13 -11.95
C LEU A 440 9.08 -5.83 -11.26
N GLY A 441 9.79 -4.73 -11.49
CA GLY A 441 9.39 -3.39 -11.03
C GLY A 441 10.26 -2.79 -9.93
N GLY A 442 9.62 -2.34 -8.85
CA GLY A 442 10.23 -1.57 -7.77
C GLY A 442 11.32 -2.32 -6.99
N ARG A 443 12.25 -1.57 -6.40
CA ARG A 443 13.29 -2.10 -5.51
C ARG A 443 12.78 -2.23 -4.08
N THR A 444 13.33 -3.19 -3.35
CA THR A 444 12.96 -3.51 -1.97
C THR A 444 13.62 -2.55 -0.97
N GLY A 445 12.84 -2.01 -0.05
CA GLY A 445 13.24 -1.20 1.09
C GLY A 445 12.57 -1.69 2.38
N ARG A 446 12.67 -0.92 3.47
CA ARG A 446 11.95 -1.20 4.73
C ARG A 446 10.48 -0.74 4.71
N ASP A 447 9.90 -0.60 3.52
CA ASP A 447 8.55 -0.06 3.36
C ASP A 447 7.52 -1.15 3.71
N GLY A 448 6.56 -0.80 4.55
CA GLY A 448 5.41 -1.64 4.88
C GLY A 448 5.76 -2.93 5.64
N ILE A 449 6.95 -3.05 6.25
CA ILE A 449 7.28 -4.24 7.04
C ILE A 449 6.32 -4.32 8.24
N GLY A 450 5.49 -5.36 8.27
CA GLY A 450 4.44 -5.51 9.27
C GLY A 450 3.15 -4.74 8.97
N GLY A 451 2.98 -4.19 7.76
CA GLY A 451 1.74 -3.48 7.37
C GLY A 451 0.49 -4.36 7.47
N ALA A 452 0.56 -5.61 6.98
CA ALA A 452 -0.54 -6.58 7.09
C ALA A 452 -0.92 -6.89 8.55
N THR A 453 0.07 -7.09 9.42
CA THR A 453 -0.15 -7.39 10.84
C THR A 453 -0.60 -6.15 11.61
N GLY A 454 -0.05 -4.96 11.32
CA GLY A 454 -0.47 -3.68 11.87
C GLY A 454 -1.91 -3.30 11.51
N SER A 455 -2.32 -3.54 10.26
CA SER A 455 -3.70 -3.31 9.81
C SER A 455 -4.74 -4.16 10.55
N SER A 456 -4.31 -5.30 11.08
CA SER A 456 -5.13 -6.26 11.85
C SER A 456 -5.26 -5.90 13.33
N LYS A 457 -4.56 -4.86 13.82
CA LYS A 457 -4.58 -4.43 15.24
C LYS A 457 -5.46 -3.20 15.46
N ALA A 458 -5.95 -3.06 16.71
CA ALA A 458 -6.65 -1.85 17.14
C ALA A 458 -5.65 -0.70 17.41
N GLN A 459 -6.00 0.51 16.98
CA GLN A 459 -5.14 1.70 17.15
C GLN A 459 -5.09 2.12 18.63
N LYS A 460 -3.87 2.37 19.14
CA LYS A 460 -3.60 2.92 20.47
C LYS A 460 -2.61 4.08 20.35
N VAL A 461 -2.67 5.05 21.27
CA VAL A 461 -1.80 6.25 21.26
C VAL A 461 -0.30 5.88 21.29
N GLU A 462 0.05 4.77 21.93
CA GLU A 462 1.43 4.30 22.10
C GLU A 462 2.05 3.71 20.81
N SER A 463 1.27 3.41 19.76
CA SER A 463 1.79 2.76 18.54
C SER A 463 2.29 3.73 17.46
N VAL A 464 2.08 5.04 17.61
CA VAL A 464 2.34 6.03 16.54
C VAL A 464 3.84 6.12 16.17
N GLU A 465 4.74 5.96 17.14
CA GLU A 465 6.20 5.96 16.88
C GLU A 465 6.69 4.67 16.20
N GLU A 466 6.01 3.54 16.41
CA GLU A 466 6.33 2.24 15.78
C GLU A 466 5.77 2.12 14.35
N CYS A 467 4.73 2.89 14.00
CA CYS A 467 4.06 2.84 12.69
C CYS A 467 4.86 3.43 11.52
N GLY A 468 6.03 4.06 11.75
CA GLY A 468 6.83 4.67 10.68
C GLY A 468 7.30 3.70 9.59
N ALA A 469 7.47 2.42 9.94
CA ALA A 469 7.79 1.35 8.99
C ALA A 469 6.57 0.85 8.21
N GLU A 470 5.34 1.10 8.69
CA GLU A 470 4.08 0.68 8.04
C GLU A 470 3.67 1.63 6.90
N VAL A 471 4.22 2.85 6.86
CA VAL A 471 3.88 3.84 5.84
C VAL A 471 4.51 3.48 4.50
N GLN A 472 3.64 3.29 3.51
CA GLN A 472 4.00 2.96 2.14
C GLN A 472 3.82 4.19 1.25
N LYS A 473 4.86 4.53 0.49
CA LYS A 473 4.80 5.56 -0.55
C LYS A 473 5.00 4.93 -1.91
N GLY A 474 4.04 5.17 -2.80
CA GLY A 474 4.06 4.61 -4.13
C GLY A 474 4.88 5.43 -5.13
N ASN A 475 5.38 4.75 -6.17
CA ASN A 475 6.09 5.28 -7.31
C ASN A 475 5.31 5.02 -8.62
N ALA A 476 4.26 5.82 -8.84
CA ALA A 476 3.38 5.69 -10.01
C ALA A 476 4.11 5.60 -11.38
N PRO A 477 5.23 6.31 -11.63
CA PRO A 477 6.01 6.10 -12.85
C PRO A 477 6.50 4.68 -13.08
N VAL A 478 6.89 3.94 -12.04
CA VAL A 478 7.29 2.52 -12.16
C VAL A 478 6.08 1.66 -12.50
N GLU A 479 4.94 1.89 -11.84
CA GLU A 479 3.72 1.15 -12.14
C GLU A 479 3.17 1.46 -13.55
N ARG A 480 3.36 2.68 -14.05
CA ARG A 480 3.08 3.01 -15.45
C ARG A 480 3.91 2.16 -16.42
N LYS A 481 5.17 1.91 -16.11
CA LYS A 481 6.04 1.02 -16.93
C LYS A 481 5.54 -0.43 -16.87
N LEU A 482 5.09 -0.91 -15.70
CA LEU A 482 4.44 -2.20 -15.56
C LEU A 482 3.21 -2.31 -16.47
N GLN A 483 2.27 -1.37 -16.40
CA GLN A 483 1.09 -1.36 -17.27
C GLN A 483 1.45 -1.34 -18.76
N ARG A 484 2.51 -0.62 -19.15
CA ARG A 484 2.97 -0.58 -20.55
C ARG A 484 3.51 -1.94 -20.99
N LEU A 485 4.32 -2.62 -20.18
CA LEU A 485 4.80 -3.96 -20.49
C LEU A 485 3.63 -4.95 -20.60
N PHE A 486 2.66 -4.87 -19.69
CA PHE A 486 1.48 -5.74 -19.66
C PHE A 486 0.46 -5.44 -20.76
N ARG A 487 0.65 -4.35 -21.52
CA ARG A 487 -0.11 -4.09 -22.75
C ARG A 487 0.49 -4.81 -23.95
N ARG A 488 1.73 -5.29 -23.86
CA ARG A 488 2.43 -5.93 -24.98
C ARG A 488 2.10 -7.42 -25.06
N GLY A 489 1.45 -7.83 -26.15
CA GLY A 489 1.04 -9.22 -26.35
C GLY A 489 2.22 -10.19 -26.51
N ASP A 490 3.37 -9.74 -27.01
CA ASP A 490 4.60 -10.54 -27.11
C ASP A 490 5.13 -10.93 -25.72
N ALA A 491 5.21 -9.97 -24.79
CA ALA A 491 5.63 -10.22 -23.41
C ALA A 491 4.58 -11.03 -22.63
N CYS A 492 3.30 -10.67 -22.70
CA CYS A 492 2.23 -11.30 -21.91
C CYS A 492 2.06 -12.79 -22.21
N ARG A 493 2.25 -13.21 -23.47
CA ARG A 493 2.14 -14.62 -23.89
C ARG A 493 3.29 -15.49 -23.39
N LEU A 494 4.38 -14.92 -22.88
CA LEU A 494 5.44 -15.69 -22.22
C LEU A 494 5.06 -16.04 -20.77
N ILE A 495 4.16 -15.26 -20.16
CA ILE A 495 3.82 -15.38 -18.75
C ILE A 495 2.87 -16.55 -18.51
N LYS A 496 3.36 -17.59 -17.84
CA LYS A 496 2.55 -18.75 -17.42
C LYS A 496 1.59 -18.40 -16.30
N ARG A 497 2.10 -17.68 -15.30
CA ARG A 497 1.37 -17.24 -14.10
C ARG A 497 1.95 -15.93 -13.58
N CYS A 498 1.11 -15.09 -12.96
CA CYS A 498 1.55 -13.83 -12.39
C CYS A 498 0.81 -13.55 -11.08
N ASN A 499 1.47 -12.85 -10.17
CA ASN A 499 0.90 -12.36 -8.92
C ASN A 499 1.42 -10.94 -8.65
N ASP A 500 0.66 -10.13 -7.92
CA ASP A 500 1.15 -8.85 -7.42
C ASP A 500 1.97 -9.03 -6.12
N PHE A 501 2.82 -8.06 -5.82
CA PHE A 501 3.41 -7.94 -4.50
C PHE A 501 2.55 -6.98 -3.67
N GLY A 502 1.80 -7.54 -2.72
CA GLY A 502 1.08 -6.82 -1.68
C GLY A 502 1.61 -7.18 -0.29
N ALA A 503 0.71 -7.61 0.58
CA ALA A 503 1.01 -8.03 1.95
C ALA A 503 2.01 -9.20 2.01
N GLY A 504 3.00 -9.11 2.91
CA GLY A 504 4.02 -10.15 3.11
C GLY A 504 5.08 -10.28 2.02
N GLY A 505 5.08 -9.38 1.02
CA GLY A 505 6.19 -9.19 0.09
C GLY A 505 6.59 -10.44 -0.69
N VAL A 506 7.91 -10.69 -0.73
CA VAL A 506 8.50 -11.86 -1.41
C VAL A 506 7.89 -13.17 -0.92
N SER A 507 7.65 -13.28 0.39
CA SER A 507 7.20 -14.55 0.98
C SER A 507 5.81 -14.99 0.56
N VAL A 508 4.88 -14.06 0.42
CA VAL A 508 3.50 -14.34 0.02
C VAL A 508 3.40 -14.37 -1.50
N ALA A 509 3.82 -13.29 -2.17
CA ALA A 509 3.63 -13.11 -3.61
C ALA A 509 4.24 -14.26 -4.44
N ILE A 510 5.46 -14.68 -4.09
CA ILE A 510 6.16 -15.77 -4.77
C ILE A 510 5.69 -17.15 -4.28
N GLY A 511 5.43 -17.29 -2.98
CA GLY A 511 4.97 -18.55 -2.39
C GLY A 511 3.57 -18.98 -2.84
N GLU A 512 2.74 -18.06 -3.34
CA GLU A 512 1.41 -18.35 -3.90
C GLU A 512 1.43 -18.80 -5.37
N LEU A 513 2.53 -18.57 -6.10
CA LEU A 513 2.59 -18.93 -7.53
C LEU A 513 2.64 -20.44 -7.75
N CYS A 514 3.30 -21.18 -6.87
CA CYS A 514 3.49 -22.63 -6.98
C CYS A 514 3.77 -23.27 -5.62
N ASP A 515 3.56 -24.59 -5.53
CA ASP A 515 3.70 -25.33 -4.27
C ASP A 515 5.16 -25.49 -3.81
N GLY A 516 6.10 -25.58 -4.76
CA GLY A 516 7.53 -25.76 -4.49
C GLY A 516 8.35 -24.60 -5.06
N ILE A 517 9.14 -23.93 -4.22
CA ILE A 517 9.95 -22.81 -4.68
C ILE A 517 11.25 -22.64 -3.88
N SER A 518 12.32 -22.27 -4.59
CA SER A 518 13.60 -21.87 -4.01
C SER A 518 13.92 -20.43 -4.39
N VAL A 519 13.87 -19.53 -3.41
CA VAL A 519 14.13 -18.10 -3.54
C VAL A 519 15.55 -17.78 -3.10
N ASN A 520 16.26 -16.98 -3.90
CA ASN A 520 17.53 -16.38 -3.52
C ASN A 520 17.31 -14.90 -3.13
N LEU A 521 17.44 -14.59 -1.85
CA LEU A 521 17.24 -13.24 -1.34
C LEU A 521 18.43 -12.31 -1.64
N ASP A 522 19.62 -12.85 -1.92
CA ASP A 522 20.81 -12.05 -2.21
C ASP A 522 20.70 -11.29 -3.55
N VAL A 523 19.86 -11.76 -4.47
CA VAL A 523 19.63 -11.13 -5.78
C VAL A 523 18.44 -10.19 -5.81
N VAL A 524 17.66 -10.09 -4.73
CA VAL A 524 16.51 -9.17 -4.66
C VAL A 524 17.01 -7.73 -4.77
N PRO A 525 16.52 -6.93 -5.75
CA PRO A 525 16.94 -5.55 -5.92
C PRO A 525 16.63 -4.69 -4.69
N LYS A 526 17.58 -3.88 -4.23
CA LYS A 526 17.45 -3.07 -3.00
C LYS A 526 17.49 -1.58 -3.29
N LYS A 527 16.70 -0.80 -2.54
CA LYS A 527 16.76 0.68 -2.57
C LYS A 527 18.07 1.18 -1.96
N TYR A 528 18.55 0.52 -0.92
CA TYR A 528 19.77 0.80 -0.17
C TYR A 528 20.30 -0.49 0.48
N GLU A 529 21.58 -0.51 0.84
CA GLU A 529 22.19 -1.65 1.54
C GLU A 529 21.76 -1.72 3.01
N GLY A 530 22.15 -2.78 3.72
CA GLY A 530 21.84 -2.92 5.16
C GLY A 530 20.47 -3.54 5.47
N LEU A 531 19.73 -3.99 4.45
CA LEU A 531 18.56 -4.86 4.64
C LEU A 531 19.00 -6.27 5.03
N ASP A 532 18.45 -6.82 6.10
CA ASP A 532 18.69 -8.22 6.49
C ASP A 532 17.79 -9.21 5.72
N GLY A 533 18.05 -10.51 5.87
CA GLY A 533 17.30 -11.56 5.19
C GLY A 533 15.81 -11.59 5.55
N THR A 534 15.44 -11.22 6.78
CA THR A 534 14.03 -11.12 7.20
C THR A 534 13.36 -9.96 6.50
N GLU A 535 13.99 -8.79 6.50
CA GLU A 535 13.48 -7.59 5.85
C GLU A 535 13.27 -7.83 4.35
N LEU A 536 14.21 -8.49 3.67
CA LEU A 536 14.08 -8.84 2.24
C LEU A 536 12.93 -9.82 1.97
N ALA A 537 12.66 -10.75 2.88
CA ALA A 537 11.61 -11.76 2.72
C ALA A 537 10.19 -11.17 2.87
N ILE A 538 10.00 -10.21 3.77
CA ILE A 538 8.66 -9.72 4.16
C ILE A 538 8.37 -8.26 3.78
N ALA A 539 9.33 -7.52 3.23
CA ALA A 539 9.12 -6.13 2.83
C ALA A 539 8.00 -5.97 1.79
N GLU A 540 7.11 -5.02 2.05
CA GLU A 540 5.90 -4.71 1.27
C GLU A 540 6.11 -3.48 0.36
N SER A 541 7.35 -3.31 -0.14
CA SER A 541 7.66 -2.28 -1.13
C SER A 541 6.72 -2.36 -2.34
N GLN A 542 6.32 -1.19 -2.83
CA GLN A 542 5.28 -1.05 -3.85
C GLN A 542 5.80 -1.26 -5.29
N GLU A 543 4.87 -1.29 -6.24
CA GLU A 543 5.12 -1.40 -7.69
C GLU A 543 5.93 -2.63 -8.12
N ARG A 544 5.64 -3.80 -7.53
CA ARG A 544 6.30 -5.06 -7.87
C ARG A 544 5.30 -6.11 -8.33
N MET A 545 5.70 -6.91 -9.31
CA MET A 545 4.95 -8.08 -9.81
C MET A 545 5.85 -9.31 -9.80
N ALA A 546 5.29 -10.47 -9.47
CA ALA A 546 5.94 -11.77 -9.58
C ALA A 546 5.47 -12.45 -10.86
N VAL A 547 6.40 -12.85 -11.73
CA VAL A 547 6.10 -13.42 -13.05
C VAL A 547 6.77 -14.79 -13.18
N ALA A 548 5.99 -15.82 -13.45
CA ALA A 548 6.48 -17.18 -13.71
C ALA A 548 6.65 -17.41 -15.22
N LEU A 549 7.85 -17.80 -15.64
CA LEU A 549 8.25 -18.02 -17.03
C LEU A 549 8.91 -19.38 -17.21
N ALA A 550 8.81 -19.94 -18.43
CA ALA A 550 9.69 -21.02 -18.83
C ALA A 550 11.15 -20.54 -18.86
N ALA A 551 12.11 -21.42 -18.55
CA ALA A 551 13.52 -21.06 -18.50
C ALA A 551 14.04 -20.51 -19.83
N GLU A 552 13.54 -21.02 -20.96
CA GLU A 552 13.87 -20.56 -22.31
C GLU A 552 13.34 -19.16 -22.64
N ASP A 553 12.25 -18.72 -22.00
CA ASP A 553 11.57 -17.45 -22.29
C ASP A 553 12.14 -16.26 -21.48
N VAL A 554 12.99 -16.54 -20.47
CA VAL A 554 13.47 -15.53 -19.50
C VAL A 554 14.23 -14.40 -20.19
N GLU A 555 15.23 -14.72 -21.02
CA GLU A 555 16.08 -13.69 -21.65
C GLU A 555 15.29 -12.78 -22.58
N GLU A 556 14.29 -13.33 -23.28
CA GLU A 556 13.40 -12.58 -24.15
C GLU A 556 12.53 -11.62 -23.32
N PHE A 557 11.90 -12.11 -22.25
CA PHE A 557 11.09 -11.28 -21.36
C PHE A 557 11.91 -10.16 -20.68
N LEU A 558 13.13 -10.46 -20.21
CA LEU A 558 14.04 -9.46 -19.67
C LEU A 558 14.46 -8.43 -20.73
N GLY A 559 14.49 -8.81 -22.01
CA GLY A 559 14.61 -7.89 -23.14
C GLY A 559 13.47 -6.89 -23.20
N TYR A 560 12.22 -7.37 -23.19
CA TYR A 560 11.03 -6.51 -23.21
C TYR A 560 10.92 -5.59 -22.00
N ALA A 561 11.27 -6.08 -20.80
CA ALA A 561 11.30 -5.24 -19.59
C ALA A 561 12.31 -4.08 -19.72
N ARG A 562 13.51 -4.34 -20.28
CA ARG A 562 14.52 -3.30 -20.52
C ARG A 562 14.07 -2.25 -21.53
N GLU A 563 13.35 -2.64 -22.58
CA GLU A 563 12.76 -1.69 -23.55
C GLU A 563 11.77 -0.73 -22.88
N GLU A 564 11.08 -1.19 -21.84
CA GLU A 564 10.16 -0.38 -21.02
C GLU A 564 10.84 0.37 -19.86
N ASN A 565 12.18 0.35 -19.80
CA ASN A 565 12.99 0.94 -18.72
C ASN A 565 12.58 0.42 -17.34
N LEU A 566 12.29 -0.88 -17.26
CA LEU A 566 11.80 -1.58 -16.09
C LEU A 566 12.82 -2.61 -15.61
N GLU A 567 13.10 -2.61 -14.31
CA GLU A 567 14.00 -3.58 -13.69
C GLU A 567 13.30 -4.93 -13.55
N ALA A 568 13.99 -6.00 -13.92
CA ALA A 568 13.48 -7.36 -13.91
C ALA A 568 14.61 -8.31 -13.51
N THR A 569 14.40 -9.07 -12.44
CA THR A 569 15.44 -9.91 -11.84
C THR A 569 14.91 -11.30 -11.57
N VAL A 570 15.63 -12.33 -12.01
CA VAL A 570 15.34 -13.73 -11.63
C VAL A 570 15.65 -13.88 -10.15
N VAL A 571 14.64 -14.13 -9.33
CA VAL A 571 14.80 -14.24 -7.86
C VAL A 571 14.51 -15.64 -7.33
N ALA A 572 13.79 -16.47 -8.07
CA ALA A 572 13.47 -17.83 -7.63
C ALA A 572 13.36 -18.82 -8.79
N GLU A 573 13.39 -20.10 -8.42
CA GLU A 573 13.15 -21.24 -9.30
C GLU A 573 12.09 -22.15 -8.69
N VAL A 574 11.17 -22.64 -9.54
CA VAL A 574 10.14 -23.59 -9.15
C VAL A 574 10.79 -24.96 -8.93
N THR A 575 10.49 -25.59 -7.80
CA THR A 575 11.05 -26.90 -7.41
C THR A 575 9.99 -27.98 -7.40
N GLU A 576 10.39 -29.24 -7.56
CA GLU A 576 9.49 -30.40 -7.46
C GLU A 576 9.04 -30.65 -6.02
N GLU A 577 9.93 -30.41 -5.04
CA GLU A 577 9.59 -30.56 -3.63
C GLU A 577 8.60 -29.45 -3.20
N PRO A 578 7.43 -29.79 -2.62
CA PRO A 578 6.37 -28.85 -2.27
C PRO A 578 6.70 -28.08 -0.98
N ARG A 579 7.78 -27.32 -1.03
CA ARG A 579 8.31 -26.50 0.05
C ARG A 579 8.71 -25.13 -0.46
N MET A 580 8.53 -24.13 0.39
CA MET A 580 9.05 -22.79 0.19
C MET A 580 10.38 -22.66 0.93
N ARG A 581 11.46 -22.51 0.17
CA ARG A 581 12.81 -22.29 0.70
C ARG A 581 13.32 -20.91 0.31
N MET A 582 13.84 -20.15 1.27
CA MET A 582 14.50 -18.87 1.02
C MET A 582 15.92 -18.91 1.55
N VAL A 583 16.88 -18.58 0.68
CA VAL A 583 18.30 -18.57 0.99
C VAL A 583 18.82 -17.14 1.01
N TRP A 584 19.56 -16.79 2.05
CA TRP A 584 20.25 -15.51 2.19
C TRP A 584 21.66 -15.74 2.71
N ARG A 585 22.67 -15.21 2.02
CA ARG A 585 24.10 -15.39 2.33
C ARG A 585 24.52 -16.85 2.50
N GLY A 586 23.86 -17.76 1.77
CA GLY A 586 24.11 -19.20 1.80
C GLY A 586 23.30 -19.98 2.85
N ASP A 587 22.65 -19.31 3.80
CA ASP A 587 21.84 -19.94 4.83
C ASP A 587 20.37 -20.01 4.40
N ALA A 588 19.72 -21.16 4.63
CA ALA A 588 18.29 -21.31 4.43
C ALA A 588 17.53 -20.72 5.63
N ILE A 589 17.10 -19.47 5.50
CA ILE A 589 16.43 -18.74 6.58
C ILE A 589 14.92 -19.02 6.64
N VAL A 590 14.34 -19.57 5.57
CA VAL A 590 12.97 -20.10 5.54
C VAL A 590 13.00 -21.46 4.87
N ASP A 591 12.37 -22.45 5.49
CA ASP A 591 12.16 -23.78 4.93
C ASP A 591 10.85 -24.38 5.47
N LEU A 592 9.74 -24.09 4.79
CA LEU A 592 8.39 -24.43 5.21
C LEU A 592 7.68 -25.30 4.16
N SER A 593 6.93 -26.31 4.60
CA SER A 593 6.11 -27.11 3.68
C SER A 593 4.89 -26.33 3.19
N ARG A 594 4.50 -26.56 1.93
CA ARG A 594 3.30 -25.95 1.35
C ARG A 594 2.04 -26.33 2.12
N GLU A 595 1.93 -27.58 2.53
CA GLU A 595 0.82 -28.07 3.34
C GLU A 595 0.68 -27.29 4.65
N PHE A 596 1.80 -26.97 5.32
CA PHE A 596 1.78 -26.20 6.54
C PHE A 596 1.36 -24.74 6.31
N LEU A 597 1.88 -24.08 5.26
CA LEU A 597 1.45 -22.72 4.91
C LEU A 597 -0.06 -22.69 4.61
N ALA A 598 -0.55 -23.65 3.83
CA ALA A 598 -1.96 -23.77 3.43
C ALA A 598 -2.91 -24.20 4.56
N SER A 599 -2.38 -24.64 5.70
CA SER A 599 -3.19 -25.02 6.87
C SER A 599 -4.01 -23.86 7.43
N ASN A 600 -3.56 -22.62 7.18
CA ASN A 600 -4.18 -21.40 7.68
C ASN A 600 -4.44 -21.51 9.19
N GLY A 601 -3.42 -21.75 10.01
CA GLY A 601 -3.47 -21.70 11.48
C GLY A 601 -4.59 -22.51 12.16
N ALA A 602 -4.91 -22.16 13.40
CA ALA A 602 -5.92 -22.82 14.22
C ALA A 602 -7.34 -22.32 13.89
N ALA A 603 -8.32 -23.22 13.84
CA ALA A 603 -9.73 -22.87 13.57
C ALA A 603 -10.31 -21.97 14.67
N LYS A 604 -11.10 -20.97 14.27
CA LYS A 604 -11.79 -20.04 15.19
C LYS A 604 -13.29 -20.30 15.18
N HIS A 605 -13.93 -20.06 16.33
CA HIS A 605 -15.34 -20.34 16.58
C HIS A 605 -16.01 -19.16 17.28
N GLN A 606 -17.26 -18.86 16.93
CA GLN A 606 -18.03 -17.78 17.54
C GLN A 606 -19.53 -18.07 17.56
N THR A 607 -20.20 -17.63 18.61
CA THR A 607 -21.67 -17.49 18.67
C THR A 607 -22.04 -16.04 18.43
N VAL A 608 -23.01 -15.78 17.55
CA VAL A 608 -23.40 -14.42 17.14
C VAL A 608 -24.88 -14.17 17.35
N ARG A 609 -25.20 -12.94 17.74
CA ARG A 609 -26.57 -12.41 17.77
C ARG A 609 -26.66 -11.12 16.96
N VAL A 610 -27.49 -11.12 15.94
CA VAL A 610 -27.79 -9.96 15.08
C VAL A 610 -29.02 -9.25 15.65
N LEU A 611 -28.86 -7.99 16.03
CA LEU A 611 -29.94 -7.16 16.55
C LEU A 611 -30.84 -6.65 15.41
N SER A 612 -32.07 -6.25 15.73
CA SER A 612 -32.96 -5.59 14.78
C SER A 612 -32.34 -4.29 14.25
N ALA A 613 -32.47 -4.03 12.94
CA ALA A 613 -31.95 -2.81 12.36
C ALA A 613 -32.71 -1.58 12.89
N GLU A 614 -31.97 -0.53 13.26
CA GLU A 614 -32.57 0.76 13.56
C GLU A 614 -32.92 1.49 12.24
N PRO A 615 -34.11 2.09 12.12
CA PRO A 615 -34.47 2.82 10.92
C PRO A 615 -33.57 4.06 10.79
N TYR A 616 -33.13 4.35 9.56
CA TYR A 616 -32.41 5.59 9.28
C TYR A 616 -33.30 6.79 9.64
N ALA A 617 -32.82 7.60 10.58
CA ALA A 617 -33.48 8.84 10.98
C ALA A 617 -33.03 9.97 10.05
N VAL A 618 -33.94 10.46 9.22
CA VAL A 618 -33.70 11.68 8.43
C VAL A 618 -33.44 12.84 9.38
N PRO A 619 -32.38 13.65 9.18
CA PRO A 619 -32.10 14.79 10.05
C PRO A 619 -33.32 15.71 10.20
N ALA A 620 -33.60 16.16 11.42
CA ALA A 620 -34.74 17.06 11.68
C ALA A 620 -34.64 18.34 10.82
N SER A 621 -33.42 18.83 10.57
CA SER A 621 -33.13 19.97 9.69
C SER A 621 -33.62 19.80 8.25
N TRP A 622 -33.80 18.57 7.77
CA TRP A 622 -34.33 18.29 6.43
C TRP A 622 -35.86 18.30 6.39
N THR A 623 -36.53 18.09 7.53
CA THR A 623 -37.98 17.87 7.59
C THR A 623 -38.74 19.03 8.24
N GLU A 624 -38.09 19.77 9.13
CA GLU A 624 -38.66 20.89 9.88
C GLU A 624 -38.32 22.26 9.25
N GLY A 625 -39.16 23.27 9.52
CA GLY A 625 -38.95 24.64 9.02
C GLY A 625 -39.58 24.94 7.65
N THR A 626 -39.22 26.09 7.09
CA THR A 626 -39.68 26.57 5.78
C THR A 626 -39.08 25.73 4.64
N VAL A 627 -39.64 25.86 3.43
CA VAL A 627 -39.05 25.21 2.24
C VAL A 627 -37.63 25.71 1.99
N GLU A 628 -37.37 27.00 2.17
CA GLU A 628 -36.05 27.60 1.98
C GLU A 628 -35.02 27.04 2.96
N GLU A 629 -35.36 26.94 4.26
CA GLU A 629 -34.49 26.39 5.29
C GLU A 629 -34.16 24.92 5.03
N ARG A 630 -35.16 24.10 4.68
CA ARG A 630 -34.95 22.67 4.34
C ARG A 630 -34.12 22.51 3.09
N PHE A 631 -34.38 23.31 2.06
CA PHE A 631 -33.60 23.28 0.82
C PHE A 631 -32.14 23.66 1.08
N ARG A 632 -31.91 24.69 1.90
CA ARG A 632 -30.56 25.07 2.33
C ARG A 632 -29.91 23.95 3.13
N ALA A 633 -30.59 23.37 4.12
CA ALA A 633 -30.05 22.30 4.95
C ALA A 633 -29.62 21.08 4.14
N VAL A 634 -30.45 20.65 3.18
CA VAL A 634 -30.12 19.54 2.27
C VAL A 634 -28.95 19.91 1.36
N LEU A 635 -28.92 21.10 0.76
CA LEU A 635 -27.84 21.49 -0.15
C LEU A 635 -26.50 21.74 0.56
N THR A 636 -26.52 22.06 1.85
CA THR A 636 -25.29 22.25 2.66
C THR A 636 -24.84 20.98 3.37
N ASP A 637 -25.62 19.89 3.32
CA ASP A 637 -25.21 18.62 3.90
C ASP A 637 -24.03 18.05 3.10
N LEU A 638 -22.96 17.66 3.78
CA LEU A 638 -21.75 17.17 3.14
C LEU A 638 -21.98 15.91 2.30
N ASN A 639 -23.01 15.10 2.61
CA ASN A 639 -23.36 13.90 1.86
C ASN A 639 -24.22 14.19 0.62
N VAL A 640 -24.61 15.44 0.40
CA VAL A 640 -25.49 15.87 -0.71
C VAL A 640 -24.86 16.98 -1.54
N ALA A 641 -24.01 17.80 -0.93
CA ALA A 641 -23.24 18.84 -1.60
C ALA A 641 -22.43 18.26 -2.77
N SER A 642 -22.05 19.12 -3.72
CA SER A 642 -21.12 18.71 -4.78
C SER A 642 -19.81 18.28 -4.14
N ASN A 643 -19.33 17.11 -4.55
CA ASN A 643 -17.94 16.69 -4.34
C ASN A 643 -16.96 17.66 -5.00
#